data_AF-A0A328EDF2-F1
#
_entry.id   AF-A0A328EDF2-F1
#
_cell.length_a   1.000
_cell.length_b   1.000
_cell.length_c   1.000
_cell.angle_alpha   90.00
_cell.angle_beta   90.00
_cell.angle_gamma   90.00
#
_symmetry.space_group_name_H-M   'P 1'
#
loop_
_entity.id
_entity.type
_entity.pdbx_description
1 polymer ?
#
loop_
_entity_poly.entity_id
_entity_poly.type
_entity_poly.pdbx_seq_one_letter_code
_entity_poly.pdbx_strand_id
1 'polypeptide(L)'
;MSSFTQLKPLSPQEWETLIDDYNHGGVRLPRWTSTHYTGIHLFELAISSLARKDLPLNLKLHLLVFLEEHCSAVIPATTASAAFIRLNDTLRSVVQSPNDGVSITFALKEQFLISTTSIFITTNTKGESRSNTICSGLVPQFECLIELLLTIINKPNHSVDRQTRSVACDCLRELEISFPCLLSGIVSQLWILAQSERTHAGQGYALLLTTAISNIVKVKPYDSFANASMPLVPFNVPSFLMDDADGDDNHSIEKQISDSSIKDLKRVVAFLLEWPHNLTPWGLLEFMDKILPVAAALDLQASLLKVQFSGLLSTYDPLLWHAFLSLYLRFKESFRGQELEIARRLLLLSKESQNHLVFRLLVLHWLLAFIGLLIKSDEGKRGNVLEMSSNFYPSVFDPLALKALKLDLLAYCSVLAQGNGAMSPKVSVVKLFEDALFCVSAFKWLPHWSTETAVAFRAFHKFLVGSSSHSETVFVPNRVLTESPIFHTVQKTLVATMSENKGIVPAIITFIDRLLACHRHHLLGERLLMAFDEHLLSKLKLDYRLGSYFPLLEKIAESSKVSPKGLIELLTRFVTVLVEKHGPDTGLRSWCHGSKVLGICRTMLMHHCSSKLFLGLSRLLAFICFYFPDLEVRDNARFSSKFVFNFPL
;
A
#
# COMPACT_ATOMS: atom_id res chain seq x y z
N MET A 1 54.64 19.70 -26.40
CA MET A 1 54.47 18.53 -27.29
C MET A 1 54.62 17.26 -26.46
N SER A 2 53.54 16.80 -25.84
CA SER A 2 53.45 15.46 -25.25
C SER A 2 52.58 14.62 -26.19
N SER A 3 53.12 13.49 -26.63
CA SER A 3 52.52 12.58 -27.60
C SER A 3 51.17 12.03 -27.10
N PHE A 4 50.09 12.36 -27.80
CA PHE A 4 48.80 11.69 -27.67
C PHE A 4 48.94 10.23 -28.10
N THR A 5 49.17 9.30 -27.15
CA THR A 5 49.05 7.87 -27.43
C THR A 5 47.58 7.52 -27.55
N GLN A 6 47.09 7.36 -28.78
CA GLN A 6 45.77 6.80 -29.03
C GLN A 6 45.68 5.40 -28.42
N LEU A 7 44.67 5.16 -27.59
CA LEU A 7 44.41 3.83 -27.02
C LEU A 7 44.14 2.82 -28.14
N LYS A 8 44.63 1.59 -27.96
CA LYS A 8 44.37 0.50 -28.90
C LYS A 8 42.87 0.20 -28.95
N PRO A 9 42.27 0.06 -30.15
CA PRO A 9 40.87 -0.32 -30.29
C PRO A 9 40.66 -1.72 -29.70
N LEU A 10 39.66 -1.85 -28.83
CA LEU A 10 39.30 -3.11 -28.19
C LEU A 10 38.46 -3.97 -29.14
N SER A 11 38.66 -5.28 -29.04
CA SER A 11 37.80 -6.32 -29.62
C SER A 11 36.50 -6.46 -28.80
N PRO A 12 35.46 -7.11 -29.35
CA PRO A 12 34.20 -7.31 -28.63
C PRO A 12 34.37 -8.01 -27.28
N GLN A 13 35.21 -9.05 -27.22
CA GLN A 13 35.47 -9.80 -25.98
C GLN A 13 36.22 -8.95 -24.95
N GLU A 14 37.20 -8.15 -25.39
CA GLU A 14 37.91 -7.24 -24.49
C GLU A 14 36.97 -6.19 -23.89
N TRP A 15 36.01 -5.68 -24.67
CA TRP A 15 34.99 -4.76 -24.18
C TRP A 15 34.07 -5.40 -23.13
N GLU A 16 33.59 -6.62 -23.36
CA GLU A 16 32.78 -7.36 -22.37
C GLU A 16 33.56 -7.54 -21.06
N THR A 17 34.84 -7.94 -21.15
CA THR A 17 35.67 -8.11 -19.95
C THR A 17 35.96 -6.80 -19.21
N LEU A 18 36.04 -5.67 -19.93
CA LEU A 18 36.23 -4.36 -19.33
C LEU A 18 34.98 -3.91 -18.58
N ILE A 19 33.80 -4.03 -19.20
CA ILE A 19 32.51 -3.65 -18.59
C ILE A 19 32.28 -4.48 -17.32
N ASP A 20 32.52 -5.79 -17.39
CA ASP A 20 32.37 -6.68 -16.23
C ASP A 20 33.28 -6.27 -15.07
N ASP A 21 34.53 -5.92 -15.31
CA ASP A 21 35.43 -5.53 -14.21
C ASP A 21 35.10 -4.18 -13.60
N TYR A 22 34.62 -3.23 -14.40
CA TYR A 22 34.17 -1.95 -13.89
C TYR A 22 32.92 -2.10 -13.01
N ASN A 23 32.01 -3.01 -13.37
CA ASN A 23 30.80 -3.28 -12.60
C ASN A 23 31.07 -4.05 -11.30
N HIS A 24 32.02 -5.00 -11.30
CA HIS A 24 32.36 -5.78 -10.10
C HIS A 24 33.37 -5.08 -9.16
N GLY A 25 34.11 -4.09 -9.66
CA GLY A 25 35.08 -3.33 -8.89
C GLY A 25 36.24 -4.15 -8.29
N GLY A 26 37.04 -3.51 -7.44
CA GLY A 26 38.10 -4.18 -6.66
C GLY A 26 39.40 -4.46 -7.43
N VAL A 27 40.07 -5.58 -7.13
CA VAL A 27 41.43 -5.94 -7.59
C VAL A 27 41.55 -6.16 -9.10
N ARG A 28 40.42 -6.22 -9.82
CA ARG A 28 40.36 -6.38 -11.28
C ARG A 28 40.49 -5.07 -12.04
N LEU A 29 40.05 -3.95 -11.44
CA LEU A 29 40.09 -2.61 -12.04
C LEU A 29 41.52 -2.08 -12.33
N PRO A 30 42.55 -2.35 -11.48
CA PRO A 30 43.93 -1.93 -11.71
C PRO A 30 44.53 -2.38 -13.04
N ARG A 31 44.06 -3.50 -13.61
CA ARG A 31 44.58 -4.00 -14.90
C ARG A 31 44.25 -3.07 -16.06
N TRP A 32 43.11 -2.38 -16.00
CA TRP A 32 42.66 -1.43 -17.01
C TRP A 32 43.16 -0.02 -16.73
N THR A 33 43.17 0.38 -15.45
CA THR A 33 43.63 1.72 -15.05
C THR A 33 45.13 1.93 -15.24
N SER A 34 45.95 0.89 -15.03
CA SER A 34 47.40 0.93 -15.30
C SER A 34 47.73 1.03 -16.79
N THR A 35 46.83 0.57 -17.65
CA THR A 35 46.96 0.63 -19.12
C THR A 35 46.31 1.86 -19.75
N HIS A 36 46.02 2.91 -18.97
CA HIS A 36 45.38 4.16 -19.41
C HIS A 36 43.94 4.04 -19.96
N TYR A 37 43.25 2.91 -19.74
CA TYR A 37 41.81 2.79 -20.03
C TYR A 37 40.98 3.40 -18.90
N THR A 38 41.18 4.68 -18.61
CA THR A 38 40.47 5.43 -17.56
C THR A 38 40.15 6.86 -17.99
N GLY A 39 39.16 7.47 -17.33
CA GLY A 39 38.80 8.87 -17.52
C GLY A 39 38.44 9.20 -18.97
N ILE A 40 38.87 10.36 -19.43
CA ILE A 40 38.53 10.88 -20.76
C ILE A 40 39.00 9.95 -21.88
N HIS A 41 40.14 9.26 -21.76
CA HIS A 41 40.62 8.39 -22.84
C HIS A 41 39.71 7.17 -23.05
N LEU A 42 39.16 6.61 -21.96
CA LEU A 42 38.15 5.55 -22.05
C LEU A 42 36.85 6.06 -22.65
N PHE A 43 36.44 7.28 -22.30
CA PHE A 43 35.29 7.95 -22.92
C PHE A 43 35.44 8.04 -24.44
N GLU A 44 36.57 8.59 -24.89
CA GLU A 44 36.84 8.79 -26.31
C GLU A 44 36.89 7.47 -27.09
N LEU A 45 37.41 6.42 -26.46
CA LEU A 45 37.44 5.09 -27.03
C LEU A 45 36.04 4.46 -27.11
N ALA A 46 35.21 4.62 -26.06
CA ALA A 46 33.85 4.13 -26.04
C ALA A 46 32.99 4.84 -27.11
N ILE A 47 33.06 6.17 -27.20
CA ILE A 47 32.34 6.98 -28.17
C ILE A 47 32.76 6.63 -29.61
N SER A 48 34.06 6.51 -29.87
CA SER A 48 34.54 6.05 -31.19
C SER A 48 34.12 4.62 -31.53
N SER A 49 33.96 3.76 -30.51
CA SER A 49 33.46 2.40 -30.68
C SER A 49 31.97 2.34 -31.03
N LEU A 50 31.15 3.29 -30.60
CA LEU A 50 29.73 3.32 -30.99
C LEU A 50 29.54 3.54 -32.51
N ALA A 51 30.44 4.27 -33.15
CA ALA A 51 30.43 4.54 -34.59
C ALA A 51 30.97 3.37 -35.45
N ARG A 52 31.64 2.40 -34.84
CA ARG A 52 32.22 1.23 -35.53
C ARG A 52 31.13 0.28 -36.05
N LYS A 53 31.25 -0.21 -37.28
CA LYS A 53 30.29 -1.16 -37.88
C LYS A 53 30.56 -2.62 -37.49
N ASP A 54 31.77 -2.91 -37.04
CA ASP A 54 32.22 -4.27 -36.68
C ASP A 54 31.75 -4.73 -35.29
N LEU A 55 31.26 -3.81 -34.45
CA LEU A 55 30.73 -4.16 -33.13
C LEU A 55 29.24 -4.54 -33.18
N PRO A 56 28.82 -5.61 -32.48
CA PRO A 56 27.43 -6.04 -32.45
C PRO A 56 26.55 -5.02 -31.70
N LEU A 57 25.27 -4.94 -32.09
CA LEU A 57 24.31 -4.00 -31.49
C LEU A 57 24.23 -4.11 -29.96
N ASN A 58 24.15 -5.33 -29.42
CA ASN A 58 24.05 -5.55 -27.96
C ASN A 58 25.24 -4.95 -27.21
N LEU A 59 26.45 -5.08 -27.76
CA LEU A 59 27.64 -4.50 -27.14
C LEU A 59 27.60 -2.97 -27.18
N LYS A 60 27.13 -2.36 -28.28
CA LYS A 60 26.94 -0.91 -28.35
C LYS A 60 25.92 -0.41 -27.32
N LEU A 61 24.83 -1.15 -27.10
CA LEU A 61 23.85 -0.82 -26.06
C LEU A 61 24.47 -0.94 -24.67
N HIS A 62 25.23 -1.99 -24.39
CA HIS A 62 25.97 -2.12 -23.12
C HIS A 62 27.00 -1.01 -22.93
N LEU A 63 27.67 -0.55 -23.99
CA LEU A 63 28.60 0.57 -23.91
C LEU A 63 27.90 1.89 -23.54
N LEU A 64 26.69 2.13 -24.06
CA LEU A 64 25.89 3.30 -23.68
C LEU A 64 25.47 3.25 -22.20
N VAL A 65 25.01 2.10 -21.72
CA VAL A 65 24.68 1.88 -20.30
C VAL A 65 25.92 2.05 -19.41
N PHE A 66 27.06 1.50 -19.84
CA PHE A 66 28.33 1.66 -19.13
C PHE A 66 28.75 3.12 -19.01
N LEU A 67 28.63 3.91 -20.10
CA LEU A 67 28.92 5.34 -20.08
C LEU A 67 27.99 6.12 -19.15
N GLU A 68 26.72 5.72 -19.09
CA GLU A 68 25.71 6.31 -18.21
C GLU A 68 26.02 6.02 -16.72
N GLU A 69 26.29 4.75 -16.37
CA GLU A 69 26.59 4.34 -15.00
C GLU A 69 27.90 4.93 -14.47
N HIS A 70 28.95 4.95 -15.30
CA HIS A 70 30.30 5.37 -14.89
C HIS A 70 30.65 6.81 -15.31
N CYS A 71 29.65 7.60 -15.68
CA CYS A 71 29.84 8.95 -16.22
C CYS A 71 30.75 9.85 -15.35
N SER A 72 30.63 9.83 -14.02
CA SER A 72 31.49 10.64 -13.14
C SER A 72 32.95 10.18 -13.06
N ALA A 73 33.21 8.90 -13.28
CA ALA A 73 34.57 8.37 -13.30
C ALA A 73 35.24 8.62 -14.66
N VAL A 74 34.43 8.70 -15.72
CA VAL A 74 34.85 8.75 -17.11
C VAL A 74 34.92 10.19 -17.66
N ILE A 75 34.10 11.11 -17.15
CA ILE A 75 34.09 12.53 -17.54
C ILE A 75 34.56 13.40 -16.36
N PRO A 76 35.85 13.78 -16.30
CA PRO A 76 36.33 14.76 -15.34
C PRO A 76 35.70 16.15 -15.57
N ALA A 77 35.39 16.86 -14.48
CA ALA A 77 34.78 18.21 -14.53
C ALA A 77 35.60 19.21 -15.37
N THR A 78 36.93 19.08 -15.39
CA THR A 78 37.83 19.95 -16.15
C THR A 78 37.79 19.75 -17.67
N THR A 79 37.36 18.56 -18.13
CA THR A 79 37.30 18.19 -19.55
C THR A 79 35.86 17.98 -20.05
N ALA A 80 34.86 18.28 -19.22
CA ALA A 80 33.46 18.01 -19.50
C ALA A 80 32.99 18.64 -20.81
N SER A 81 33.33 19.91 -21.06
CA SER A 81 32.93 20.63 -22.29
C SER A 81 33.40 19.91 -23.57
N ALA A 82 34.66 19.46 -23.61
CA ALA A 82 35.21 18.74 -24.76
C ALA A 82 34.56 17.35 -24.94
N ALA A 83 34.33 16.63 -23.84
CA ALA A 83 33.64 15.34 -23.85
C ALA A 83 32.21 15.46 -24.42
N PHE A 84 31.47 16.49 -23.98
CA PHE A 84 30.11 16.76 -24.44
C PHE A 84 30.02 17.19 -25.91
N ILE A 85 31.00 17.96 -26.40
CA ILE A 85 31.10 18.27 -27.84
C ILE A 85 31.18 16.96 -28.64
N ARG A 86 32.12 16.07 -28.29
CA ARG A 86 32.28 14.82 -29.03
C ARG A 86 31.09 13.87 -28.88
N LEU A 87 30.47 13.84 -27.70
CA LEU A 87 29.25 13.08 -27.45
C LEU A 87 28.13 13.53 -28.40
N ASN A 88 27.87 14.84 -28.46
CA ASN A 88 26.85 15.43 -29.32
C ASN A 88 27.16 15.23 -30.81
N ASP A 89 28.41 15.37 -31.24
CA ASP A 89 28.81 15.16 -32.63
C ASP A 89 28.62 13.70 -33.05
N THR A 90 28.99 12.77 -32.17
CA THR A 90 28.81 11.33 -32.42
C THR A 90 27.32 10.95 -32.42
N LEU A 91 26.55 11.48 -31.48
CA LEU A 91 25.10 11.31 -31.44
C LEU A 91 24.46 11.83 -32.74
N ARG A 92 24.79 13.06 -33.16
CA ARG A 92 24.31 13.65 -34.40
C ARG A 92 24.63 12.77 -35.60
N SER A 93 25.88 12.29 -35.70
CA SER A 93 26.31 11.37 -36.77
C SER A 93 25.51 10.07 -36.78
N VAL A 94 25.27 9.45 -35.61
CA VAL A 94 24.52 8.19 -35.52
C VAL A 94 23.05 8.40 -35.82
N VAL A 95 22.42 9.47 -35.32
CA VAL A 95 21.01 9.77 -35.56
C VAL A 95 20.75 10.07 -37.05
N GLN A 96 21.63 10.83 -37.71
CA GLN A 96 21.50 11.20 -39.12
C GLN A 96 21.84 10.06 -40.09
N SER A 97 22.63 9.07 -39.67
CA SER A 97 22.98 7.92 -40.51
C SER A 97 21.75 7.05 -40.86
N PRO A 98 21.67 6.46 -42.06
CA PRO A 98 20.57 5.59 -42.44
C PRO A 98 20.54 4.32 -41.57
N ASN A 99 19.34 3.80 -41.32
CA ASN A 99 19.19 2.53 -40.60
C ASN A 99 19.68 1.38 -41.50
N ASP A 100 20.67 0.62 -41.02
CA ASP A 100 21.26 -0.51 -41.73
C ASP A 100 20.73 -1.87 -41.25
N GLY A 101 19.89 -1.88 -40.21
CA GLY A 101 19.29 -3.07 -39.62
C GLY A 101 20.25 -3.98 -38.84
N VAL A 102 21.54 -3.64 -38.77
CA VAL A 102 22.58 -4.52 -38.19
C VAL A 102 23.42 -3.79 -37.14
N SER A 103 24.01 -2.65 -37.49
CA SER A 103 24.96 -1.93 -36.63
C SER A 103 24.43 -0.58 -36.15
N ILE A 104 23.54 0.04 -36.92
CA ILE A 104 22.85 1.30 -36.64
C ILE A 104 21.36 1.06 -36.83
N THR A 105 20.67 0.78 -35.73
CA THR A 105 19.23 0.52 -35.67
C THR A 105 18.49 1.65 -34.95
N PHE A 106 17.16 1.69 -35.06
CA PHE A 106 16.35 2.61 -34.25
C PHE A 106 16.58 2.43 -32.75
N ALA A 107 16.73 1.18 -32.28
CA ALA A 107 17.04 0.90 -30.87
C ALA A 107 18.36 1.54 -30.41
N LEU A 108 19.41 1.51 -31.25
CA LEU A 108 20.66 2.20 -30.93
C LEU A 108 20.47 3.72 -30.86
N LYS A 109 19.78 4.30 -31.84
CA LYS A 109 19.52 5.74 -31.88
C LYS A 109 18.73 6.19 -30.65
N GLU A 110 17.68 5.45 -30.31
CA GLU A 110 16.81 5.71 -29.16
C GLU A 110 17.57 5.61 -27.85
N GLN A 111 18.32 4.52 -27.62
CA GLN A 111 19.14 4.38 -26.42
C GLN A 111 20.22 5.46 -26.33
N PHE A 112 20.81 5.88 -27.45
CA PHE A 112 21.84 6.90 -27.46
C PHE A 112 21.26 8.28 -27.09
N LEU A 113 20.05 8.62 -27.55
CA LEU A 113 19.33 9.82 -27.11
C LEU A 113 19.10 9.80 -25.59
N ILE A 114 18.62 8.66 -25.07
CA ILE A 114 18.34 8.49 -23.64
C ILE A 114 19.62 8.62 -22.80
N SER A 115 20.65 7.83 -23.10
CA SER A 115 21.88 7.84 -22.32
C SER A 115 22.61 9.19 -22.43
N THR A 116 22.58 9.87 -23.59
CA THR A 116 23.16 11.22 -23.70
C THR A 116 22.42 12.21 -22.79
N THR A 117 21.09 12.20 -22.82
CA THR A 117 20.25 13.07 -21.98
C THR A 117 20.51 12.80 -20.49
N SER A 118 20.55 11.53 -20.09
CA SER A 118 20.86 11.09 -18.72
C SER A 118 22.25 11.54 -18.26
N ILE A 119 23.26 11.38 -19.12
CA ILE A 119 24.63 11.84 -18.86
C ILE A 119 24.66 13.37 -18.63
N PHE A 120 24.00 14.17 -19.47
CA PHE A 120 23.91 15.62 -19.28
C PHE A 120 23.24 16.03 -17.96
N ILE A 121 22.15 15.35 -17.57
CA ILE A 121 21.46 15.65 -16.31
C ILE A 121 22.35 15.28 -15.12
N THR A 122 22.97 14.10 -15.13
CA THR A 122 23.78 13.58 -14.02
C THR A 122 25.10 14.32 -13.82
N THR A 123 25.68 14.92 -14.87
CA THR A 123 26.88 15.75 -14.71
C THR A 123 26.58 17.13 -14.17
N ASN A 124 25.43 17.73 -14.52
CA ASN A 124 25.05 19.07 -14.04
C ASN A 124 24.54 19.04 -12.59
N THR A 125 23.91 17.96 -12.15
CA THR A 125 23.31 17.83 -10.81
C THR A 125 24.29 17.51 -9.67
N LYS A 126 25.58 17.30 -9.96
CA LYS A 126 26.61 16.88 -8.98
C LYS A 126 27.32 18.05 -8.26
N GLY A 127 26.94 19.30 -8.50
CA GLY A 127 27.41 20.44 -7.70
C GLY A 127 26.89 20.38 -6.26
N GLU A 128 27.68 20.84 -5.28
CA GLU A 128 27.34 20.83 -3.84
C GLU A 128 26.09 21.64 -3.48
N SER A 129 25.60 22.47 -4.40
CA SER A 129 24.31 23.14 -4.33
C SER A 129 23.36 22.46 -5.30
N ARG A 130 22.19 22.01 -4.83
CA ARG A 130 21.03 21.60 -5.67
C ARG A 130 20.44 22.81 -6.42
N SER A 131 21.28 23.52 -7.17
CA SER A 131 20.85 24.60 -8.02
C SER A 131 20.29 24.01 -9.30
N ASN A 132 19.12 24.47 -9.73
CA ASN A 132 18.54 24.12 -11.03
C ASN A 132 19.22 24.91 -12.18
N THR A 133 20.45 25.38 -11.97
CA THR A 133 21.22 26.17 -12.93
C THR A 133 22.20 25.28 -13.70
N ILE A 134 22.51 25.71 -14.93
CA ILE A 134 23.40 25.05 -15.86
C ILE A 134 24.74 25.80 -15.83
N CYS A 135 25.84 25.05 -15.73
CA CYS A 135 27.17 25.64 -15.81
C CYS A 135 27.35 26.37 -17.15
N SER A 136 27.72 27.65 -17.11
CA SER A 136 27.85 28.53 -18.29
C SER A 136 28.71 27.91 -19.42
N GLY A 137 29.78 27.19 -19.08
CA GLY A 137 30.64 26.50 -20.06
C GLY A 137 30.05 25.26 -20.76
N LEU A 138 28.88 24.78 -20.31
CA LEU A 138 28.15 23.63 -20.89
C LEU A 138 26.88 24.05 -21.66
N VAL A 139 26.51 25.34 -21.61
CA VAL A 139 25.30 25.87 -22.26
C VAL A 139 25.28 25.59 -23.77
N PRO A 140 26.35 25.84 -24.56
CA PRO A 140 26.32 25.58 -25.99
C PRO A 140 26.13 24.09 -26.34
N GLN A 141 26.69 23.19 -25.54
CA GLN A 141 26.54 21.75 -25.72
C GLN A 141 25.12 21.30 -25.34
N PHE A 142 24.53 21.94 -24.34
CA PHE A 142 23.15 21.70 -23.94
C PHE A 142 22.15 22.17 -25.01
N GLU A 143 22.34 23.37 -25.55
CA GLU A 143 21.56 23.91 -26.68
C GLU A 143 21.65 22.98 -27.90
N CYS A 144 22.86 22.54 -28.24
CA CYS A 144 23.12 21.60 -29.34
C CYS A 144 22.34 20.28 -29.21
N LEU A 145 22.22 19.73 -27.99
CA LEU A 145 21.42 18.54 -27.72
C LEU A 145 19.92 18.84 -27.90
N ILE A 146 19.44 19.94 -27.33
CA ILE A 146 18.03 20.34 -27.42
C ILE A 146 17.64 20.59 -28.88
N GLU A 147 18.45 21.30 -29.65
CA GLU A 147 18.21 21.53 -31.07
C GLU A 147 18.11 20.22 -31.87
N LEU A 148 18.95 19.23 -31.55
CA LEU A 148 18.87 17.91 -32.16
C LEU A 148 17.52 17.23 -31.83
N LEU A 149 17.12 17.25 -30.56
CA LEU A 149 15.83 16.69 -30.12
C LEU A 149 14.65 17.43 -30.76
N LEU A 150 14.68 18.76 -30.80
CA LEU A 150 13.68 19.60 -31.46
C LEU A 150 13.58 19.30 -32.97
N THR A 151 14.72 19.06 -33.62
CA THR A 151 14.77 18.66 -35.04
C THR A 151 14.12 17.30 -35.30
N ILE A 152 14.24 16.36 -34.36
CA ILE A 152 13.59 15.05 -34.45
C ILE A 152 12.06 15.20 -34.30
N ILE A 153 11.59 15.98 -33.32
CA ILE A 153 10.15 16.14 -33.07
C ILE A 153 9.45 17.05 -34.09
N ASN A 154 10.19 17.89 -34.84
CA ASN A 154 9.64 18.78 -35.87
C ASN A 154 9.23 18.06 -37.18
N LYS A 155 9.05 16.73 -37.14
CA LYS A 155 8.58 15.91 -38.26
C LYS A 155 7.31 15.15 -37.90
N PRO A 156 6.22 15.84 -37.52
CA PRO A 156 4.99 15.17 -37.10
C PRO A 156 4.45 14.27 -38.21
N ASN A 157 3.84 13.16 -37.83
CA ASN A 157 3.26 12.16 -38.75
C ASN A 157 4.24 11.41 -39.66
N HIS A 158 5.56 11.62 -39.55
CA HIS A 158 6.50 10.78 -40.29
C HIS A 158 6.42 9.33 -39.77
N SER A 159 6.38 8.34 -40.66
CA SER A 159 5.97 6.97 -40.30
C SER A 159 7.09 6.12 -39.72
N VAL A 160 8.33 6.37 -40.15
CA VAL A 160 9.46 5.46 -39.89
C VAL A 160 10.09 5.71 -38.51
N ASP A 161 10.10 6.95 -38.04
CA ASP A 161 10.75 7.41 -36.81
C ASP A 161 9.75 7.69 -35.67
N ARG A 162 8.52 7.16 -35.74
CA ARG A 162 7.45 7.41 -34.74
C ARG A 162 7.93 7.18 -33.30
N GLN A 163 8.58 6.05 -33.06
CA GLN A 163 9.10 5.71 -31.73
C GLN A 163 10.25 6.63 -31.32
N THR A 164 11.18 6.89 -32.23
CA THR A 164 12.29 7.82 -32.00
C THR A 164 11.81 9.24 -31.68
N ARG A 165 10.72 9.71 -32.30
CA ARG A 165 10.07 10.98 -31.94
C ARG A 165 9.48 10.95 -30.53
N SER A 166 8.80 9.86 -30.17
CA SER A 166 8.29 9.68 -28.79
C SER A 166 9.42 9.73 -27.77
N VAL A 167 10.53 9.02 -28.04
CA VAL A 167 11.72 9.02 -27.19
C VAL A 167 12.36 10.41 -27.11
N ALA A 168 12.41 11.15 -28.22
CA ALA A 168 12.89 12.53 -28.21
C ALA A 168 11.98 13.46 -27.37
N CYS A 169 10.67 13.28 -27.43
CA CYS A 169 9.73 13.99 -26.54
C CYS A 169 9.97 13.62 -25.07
N ASP A 170 10.19 12.34 -24.76
CA ASP A 170 10.49 11.90 -23.40
C ASP A 170 11.83 12.47 -22.90
N CYS A 171 12.87 12.52 -23.76
CA CYS A 171 14.15 13.15 -23.42
C CYS A 171 13.98 14.65 -23.13
N LEU A 172 13.26 15.39 -23.98
CA LEU A 172 12.93 16.80 -23.73
C LEU A 172 12.12 16.99 -22.45
N ARG A 173 11.21 16.05 -22.14
CA ARG A 173 10.42 16.08 -20.92
C ARG A 173 11.28 15.88 -19.68
N GLU A 174 12.23 14.92 -19.71
CA GLU A 174 13.18 14.72 -18.60
C GLU A 174 14.09 15.93 -18.39
N LEU A 175 14.50 16.60 -19.47
CA LEU A 175 15.22 17.88 -19.39
C LEU A 175 14.36 18.98 -18.75
N GLU A 176 13.09 19.09 -19.12
CA GLU A 176 12.14 20.05 -18.53
C GLU A 176 11.81 19.73 -17.05
N ILE A 177 11.84 18.46 -16.64
CA ILE A 177 11.70 18.05 -15.23
C ILE A 177 12.95 18.44 -14.43
N SER A 178 14.14 18.25 -15.01
CA SER A 178 15.43 18.55 -14.38
C SER A 178 15.71 20.06 -14.32
N PHE A 179 15.28 20.80 -15.33
CA PHE A 179 15.45 22.24 -15.47
C PHE A 179 14.08 22.90 -15.74
N PRO A 180 13.29 23.21 -14.69
CA PRO A 180 11.94 23.74 -14.85
C PRO A 180 11.90 25.04 -15.67
N CYS A 181 10.94 25.13 -16.59
CA CYS A 181 10.75 26.24 -17.53
C CYS A 181 11.82 26.40 -18.62
N LEU A 182 12.64 25.38 -18.86
CA LEU A 182 13.58 25.34 -19.99
C LEU A 182 12.88 25.58 -21.34
N LEU A 183 11.74 24.91 -21.57
CA LEU A 183 11.01 24.95 -22.84
C LEU A 183 9.96 26.07 -22.89
N SER A 184 9.94 26.98 -21.90
CA SER A 184 8.91 28.01 -21.75
C SER A 184 8.74 28.90 -23.00
N GLY A 185 9.85 29.25 -23.66
CA GLY A 185 9.86 30.07 -24.87
C GLY A 185 9.27 29.41 -26.13
N ILE A 186 9.20 28.07 -26.17
CA ILE A 186 8.75 27.31 -27.35
C ILE A 186 7.42 26.57 -27.15
N VAL A 187 6.73 26.76 -26.01
CA VAL A 187 5.48 26.04 -25.70
C VAL A 187 4.40 26.23 -26.76
N SER A 188 4.29 27.42 -27.36
CA SER A 188 3.36 27.68 -28.46
C SER A 188 3.62 26.78 -29.67
N GLN A 189 4.88 26.48 -29.98
CA GLN A 189 5.24 25.58 -31.07
C GLN A 189 5.04 24.11 -30.70
N LEU A 190 5.36 23.73 -29.45
CA LEU A 190 5.06 22.40 -28.93
C LEU A 190 3.56 22.11 -28.99
N TRP A 191 2.71 23.11 -28.74
CA TRP A 191 1.27 23.00 -28.90
C TRP A 191 0.85 22.73 -30.35
N ILE A 192 1.41 23.45 -31.32
CA ILE A 192 1.16 23.21 -32.76
C ILE A 192 1.61 21.79 -33.16
N LEU A 193 2.79 21.36 -32.70
CA LEU A 193 3.30 20.02 -32.96
C LEU A 193 2.36 18.95 -32.37
N ALA A 194 1.92 19.12 -31.13
CA ALA A 194 0.97 18.22 -30.47
C ALA A 194 -0.38 18.15 -31.21
N GLN A 195 -0.88 19.27 -31.75
CA GLN A 195 -2.11 19.27 -32.57
C GLN A 195 -1.92 18.55 -33.91
N SER A 196 -0.73 18.65 -34.49
CA SER A 196 -0.43 18.10 -35.80
C SER A 196 -0.18 16.59 -35.77
N GLU A 197 0.29 16.04 -34.65
CA GLU A 197 0.65 14.62 -34.52
C GLU A 197 -0.58 13.72 -34.36
N ARG A 198 -0.72 12.73 -35.25
CA ARG A 198 -1.85 11.79 -35.30
C ARG A 198 -1.45 10.34 -35.04
N THR A 199 -0.16 10.06 -34.82
CA THR A 199 0.33 8.71 -34.51
C THR A 199 0.41 8.46 -33.00
N HIS A 200 0.75 7.23 -32.60
CA HIS A 200 0.94 6.88 -31.18
C HIS A 200 2.00 7.73 -30.46
N ALA A 201 2.93 8.37 -31.20
CA ALA A 201 3.87 9.33 -30.65
C ALA A 201 3.19 10.55 -30.00
N GLY A 202 1.92 10.82 -30.34
CA GLY A 202 1.12 11.91 -29.77
C GLY A 202 1.04 11.90 -28.24
N GLN A 203 1.12 10.71 -27.60
CA GLN A 203 1.23 10.63 -26.13
C GLN A 203 2.47 11.38 -25.61
N GLY A 204 3.63 11.21 -26.26
CA GLY A 204 4.87 11.89 -25.88
C GLY A 204 4.75 13.41 -26.01
N TYR A 205 4.16 13.91 -27.10
CA TYR A 205 3.91 15.35 -27.29
C TYR A 205 2.95 15.91 -26.24
N ALA A 206 1.85 15.19 -25.94
CA ALA A 206 0.88 15.63 -24.95
C ALA A 206 1.48 15.70 -23.54
N LEU A 207 2.29 14.70 -23.14
CA LEU A 207 2.95 14.67 -21.84
C LEU A 207 4.07 15.71 -21.71
N LEU A 208 4.85 15.93 -22.78
CA LEU A 208 5.83 17.01 -22.85
C LEU A 208 5.16 18.38 -22.66
N LEU A 209 4.10 18.64 -23.43
CA LEU A 209 3.34 19.90 -23.36
C LEU A 209 2.73 20.10 -21.97
N THR A 210 2.16 19.04 -21.39
CA THR A 210 1.58 19.07 -20.03
C THR A 210 2.64 19.40 -18.98
N THR A 211 3.84 18.83 -19.09
CA THR A 211 4.95 19.05 -18.15
C THR A 211 5.45 20.49 -18.23
N ALA A 212 5.69 21.01 -19.44
CA ALA A 212 6.12 22.38 -19.65
C ALA A 212 5.11 23.39 -19.07
N ILE A 213 3.80 23.18 -19.32
CA ILE A 213 2.74 24.02 -18.75
C ILE A 213 2.70 23.93 -17.22
N SER A 214 2.85 22.72 -16.67
CA SER A 214 2.88 22.52 -15.22
C SER A 214 4.01 23.33 -14.57
N ASN A 215 5.18 23.34 -15.18
CA ASN A 215 6.33 24.08 -14.69
C ASN A 215 6.15 25.59 -14.84
N ILE A 216 5.64 26.08 -15.97
CA ILE A 216 5.31 27.50 -16.17
C ILE A 216 4.36 28.01 -15.09
N VAL A 217 3.31 27.25 -14.79
CA VAL A 217 2.30 27.64 -13.80
C VAL A 217 2.87 27.62 -12.37
N LYS A 218 3.82 26.71 -12.08
CA LYS A 218 4.47 26.61 -10.77
C LYS A 218 5.54 27.70 -10.55
N VAL A 219 6.41 27.91 -11.52
CA VAL A 219 7.61 28.77 -11.40
C VAL A 219 7.33 30.21 -11.81
N LYS A 220 6.32 30.43 -12.67
CA LYS A 220 5.90 31.75 -13.18
C LYS A 220 7.09 32.57 -13.75
N PRO A 221 7.73 32.10 -14.83
CA PRO A 221 8.87 32.81 -15.43
C PRO A 221 8.45 34.21 -15.93
N TYR A 222 9.43 35.12 -16.01
CA TYR A 222 9.23 36.52 -16.43
C TYR A 222 8.78 36.65 -17.90
N ASP A 223 9.12 35.67 -18.74
CA ASP A 223 8.90 35.75 -20.17
C ASP A 223 7.47 35.39 -20.59
N SER A 224 6.93 36.22 -21.48
CA SER A 224 5.59 36.07 -22.05
C SER A 224 5.46 34.72 -22.79
N PHE A 225 4.39 33.99 -22.47
CA PHE A 225 3.93 32.76 -23.14
C PHE A 225 3.73 32.93 -24.67
N ALA A 226 3.61 34.17 -25.15
CA ALA A 226 2.99 34.52 -26.42
C ALA A 226 3.94 34.95 -27.55
N ASN A 227 5.20 34.50 -27.57
CA ASN A 227 6.05 34.69 -28.76
C ASN A 227 5.99 33.46 -29.68
N ALA A 228 4.85 33.24 -30.33
CA ALA A 228 4.69 32.24 -31.41
C ALA A 228 5.64 32.48 -32.61
N SER A 229 6.42 33.56 -32.60
CA SER A 229 7.40 33.96 -33.61
C SER A 229 8.82 33.43 -33.37
N MET A 230 9.15 32.87 -32.20
CA MET A 230 10.49 32.29 -31.98
C MET A 230 10.59 30.95 -32.72
N PRO A 231 11.58 30.73 -33.62
CA PRO A 231 11.77 29.45 -34.28
C PRO A 231 12.22 28.36 -33.27
N LEU A 232 11.90 27.10 -33.54
CA LEU A 232 12.35 25.96 -32.74
C LEU A 232 13.89 25.85 -32.69
N VAL A 233 14.55 26.28 -33.76
CA VAL A 233 16.00 26.27 -33.93
C VAL A 233 16.39 27.58 -34.64
N PRO A 234 17.40 28.33 -34.15
CA PRO A 234 18.28 28.02 -33.02
C PRO A 234 17.56 28.11 -31.67
N PHE A 235 17.93 27.22 -30.74
CA PHE A 235 17.39 27.20 -29.38
C PHE A 235 18.37 27.88 -28.43
N ASN A 236 17.89 28.85 -27.65
CA ASN A 236 18.68 29.52 -26.62
C ASN A 236 18.14 29.14 -25.24
N VAL A 237 19.04 28.76 -24.33
CA VAL A 237 18.69 28.47 -22.94
C VAL A 237 18.24 29.77 -22.25
N PRO A 238 17.13 29.76 -21.48
CA PRO A 238 16.70 30.94 -20.73
C PRO A 238 17.77 31.43 -19.74
N SER A 239 18.00 32.74 -19.68
CA SER A 239 19.06 33.35 -18.87
C SER A 239 18.95 33.04 -17.37
N PHE A 240 17.73 32.90 -16.84
CA PHE A 240 17.51 32.54 -15.44
C PHE A 240 17.95 31.11 -15.05
N LEU A 241 18.30 30.28 -16.03
CA LEU A 241 18.85 28.94 -15.81
C LEU A 241 20.38 28.91 -15.94
N MET A 242 21.04 30.02 -16.25
CA MET A 242 22.50 30.09 -16.34
C MET A 242 23.10 30.45 -14.98
N ASP A 243 24.20 29.78 -14.62
CA ASP A 243 24.97 30.10 -13.41
C ASP A 243 25.84 31.35 -13.67
N ASP A 244 25.29 32.54 -13.41
CA ASP A 244 26.04 33.80 -13.48
C ASP A 244 26.84 34.00 -12.18
N ALA A 245 28.16 34.03 -12.30
CA ALA A 245 29.10 34.20 -11.19
C ALA A 245 29.20 35.64 -10.64
N ASP A 246 28.40 36.58 -11.15
CA ASP A 246 28.37 37.97 -10.68
C ASP A 246 27.01 38.28 -10.05
N GLY A 247 27.07 38.63 -8.77
CA GLY A 247 25.89 38.81 -7.93
C GLY A 247 25.02 40.01 -8.30
N ASP A 248 23.73 39.86 -8.02
CA ASP A 248 23.05 40.81 -7.15
C ASP A 248 21.84 40.11 -6.51
N ASP A 249 21.87 40.01 -5.18
CA ASP A 249 20.71 39.66 -4.36
C ASP A 249 19.69 40.79 -4.49
N ASN A 250 18.86 40.81 -5.55
CA ASN A 250 17.66 41.63 -5.61
C ASN A 250 16.74 41.20 -6.76
N HIS A 251 15.66 40.50 -6.42
CA HIS A 251 14.28 40.96 -6.67
C HIS A 251 13.29 39.82 -6.40
N SER A 252 12.89 39.68 -5.14
CA SER A 252 11.61 39.10 -4.75
C SER A 252 10.46 40.06 -5.14
N ILE A 253 10.28 40.30 -6.44
CA ILE A 253 9.05 40.90 -6.96
C ILE A 253 8.12 39.73 -7.24
N GLU A 254 6.94 39.74 -6.62
CA GLU A 254 5.89 38.74 -6.85
C GLU A 254 5.64 38.56 -8.35
N LYS A 255 6.12 37.43 -8.89
CA LYS A 255 6.02 37.07 -10.31
C LYS A 255 4.58 36.73 -10.65
N GLN A 256 3.86 37.64 -11.30
CA GLN A 256 2.51 37.42 -11.80
C GLN A 256 2.53 37.10 -13.29
N ILE A 257 1.87 36.01 -13.68
CA ILE A 257 1.63 35.69 -15.09
C ILE A 257 0.67 36.75 -15.65
N SER A 258 0.96 37.31 -16.82
CA SER A 258 0.07 38.27 -17.48
C SER A 258 -1.29 37.67 -17.82
N ASP A 259 -2.36 38.45 -17.73
CA ASP A 259 -3.74 38.01 -18.00
C ASP A 259 -3.95 37.44 -19.42
N SER A 260 -3.17 37.92 -20.41
CA SER A 260 -3.14 37.36 -21.76
C SER A 260 -2.58 35.95 -21.78
N SER A 261 -1.46 35.72 -21.10
CA SER A 261 -0.83 34.40 -20.99
C SER A 261 -1.74 33.38 -20.28
N ILE A 262 -2.53 33.82 -19.28
CA ILE A 262 -3.52 32.96 -18.61
C ILE A 262 -4.60 32.49 -19.59
N LYS A 263 -5.07 33.38 -20.49
CA LYS A 263 -6.08 33.00 -21.50
C LYS A 263 -5.52 31.98 -22.50
N ASP A 264 -4.29 32.16 -22.95
CA ASP A 264 -3.66 31.22 -23.87
C ASP A 264 -3.34 29.89 -23.20
N LEU A 265 -2.84 29.90 -21.96
CA LEU A 265 -2.69 28.68 -21.14
C LEU A 265 -4.01 27.92 -20.98
N LYS A 266 -5.12 28.62 -20.74
CA LYS A 266 -6.46 28.00 -20.68
C LYS A 266 -6.85 27.32 -22.00
N ARG A 267 -6.50 27.90 -23.16
CA ARG A 267 -6.74 27.26 -24.47
C ARG A 267 -5.91 25.99 -24.65
N VAL A 268 -4.64 26.03 -24.26
CA VAL A 268 -3.78 24.85 -24.35
C VAL A 268 -4.24 23.75 -23.39
N VAL A 269 -4.66 24.10 -22.18
CA VAL A 269 -5.24 23.13 -21.23
C VAL A 269 -6.56 22.57 -21.75
N ALA A 270 -7.41 23.38 -22.39
CA ALA A 270 -8.64 22.87 -23.01
C ALA A 270 -8.35 21.82 -24.08
N PHE A 271 -7.35 22.07 -24.94
CA PHE A 271 -6.86 21.07 -25.90
C PHE A 271 -6.34 19.81 -25.19
N LEU A 272 -5.50 19.95 -24.16
CA LEU A 272 -4.96 18.81 -23.41
C LEU A 272 -6.05 17.97 -22.74
N LEU A 273 -7.15 18.58 -22.30
CA LEU A 273 -8.27 17.87 -21.70
C LEU A 273 -9.07 17.00 -22.69
N GLU A 274 -8.84 17.12 -24.01
CA GLU A 274 -9.40 16.22 -25.03
C GLU A 274 -8.57 14.93 -25.22
N TRP A 275 -7.31 14.92 -24.77
CA TRP A 275 -6.39 13.79 -24.92
C TRP A 275 -6.57 12.58 -23.99
N PRO A 276 -7.27 12.62 -22.83
CA PRO A 276 -7.30 11.49 -21.90
C PRO A 276 -7.65 10.13 -22.53
N HIS A 277 -8.50 10.10 -23.55
CA HIS A 277 -8.90 8.87 -24.26
C HIS A 277 -7.80 8.28 -25.16
N ASN A 278 -6.81 9.08 -25.55
CA ASN A 278 -5.72 8.69 -26.43
C ASN A 278 -4.46 8.25 -25.66
N LEU A 279 -4.47 8.38 -24.33
CA LEU A 279 -3.34 8.05 -23.47
C LEU A 279 -3.43 6.60 -22.97
N THR A 280 -2.27 5.95 -22.84
CA THR A 280 -2.15 4.71 -22.08
C THR A 280 -2.46 4.94 -20.60
N PRO A 281 -2.80 3.90 -19.80
CA PRO A 281 -3.10 4.07 -18.38
C PRO A 281 -1.99 4.76 -17.58
N TRP A 282 -0.73 4.45 -17.89
CA TRP A 282 0.44 5.10 -17.29
C TRP A 282 0.56 6.56 -17.70
N GLY A 283 0.41 6.84 -19.01
CA GLY A 283 0.42 8.22 -19.51
C GLY A 283 -0.72 9.05 -18.91
N LEU A 284 -1.91 8.48 -18.74
CA LEU A 284 -3.04 9.16 -18.13
C LEU A 284 -2.80 9.47 -16.64
N LEU A 285 -2.20 8.54 -15.89
CA LEU A 285 -1.84 8.79 -14.49
C LEU A 285 -0.86 9.96 -14.36
N GLU A 286 0.19 9.97 -15.17
CA GLU A 286 1.20 11.04 -15.19
C GLU A 286 0.58 12.38 -15.64
N PHE A 287 -0.25 12.33 -16.68
CA PHE A 287 -1.01 13.49 -17.15
C PHE A 287 -1.88 14.09 -16.04
N MET A 288 -2.62 13.24 -15.31
CA MET A 288 -3.46 13.68 -14.19
C MET A 288 -2.65 14.27 -13.05
N ASP A 289 -1.50 13.70 -12.69
CA ASP A 289 -0.60 14.26 -11.68
C ASP A 289 -0.19 15.71 -11.99
N LYS A 290 0.14 15.99 -13.26
CA LYS A 290 0.60 17.31 -13.70
C LYS A 290 -0.54 18.30 -13.99
N ILE A 291 -1.65 17.85 -14.58
CA ILE A 291 -2.74 18.72 -15.03
C ILE A 291 -3.67 19.15 -13.90
N LEU A 292 -3.90 18.31 -12.88
CA LEU A 292 -4.79 18.66 -11.77
C LEU A 292 -4.29 19.88 -10.96
N PRO A 293 -2.98 20.01 -10.65
CA PRO A 293 -2.43 21.24 -10.10
C PRO A 293 -2.60 22.45 -11.00
N VAL A 294 -2.37 22.29 -12.30
CA VAL A 294 -2.53 23.37 -13.28
C VAL A 294 -3.98 23.83 -13.32
N ALA A 295 -4.94 22.91 -13.37
CA ALA A 295 -6.36 23.22 -13.40
C ALA A 295 -6.81 23.97 -12.13
N ALA A 296 -6.26 23.60 -10.97
CA ALA A 296 -6.51 24.32 -9.73
C ALA A 296 -5.90 25.72 -9.73
N ALA A 297 -4.67 25.89 -10.25
CA ALA A 297 -3.99 27.18 -10.29
C ALA A 297 -4.58 28.16 -11.34
N LEU A 298 -5.22 27.64 -12.40
CA LEU A 298 -5.90 28.42 -13.42
C LEU A 298 -7.39 28.67 -13.10
N ASP A 299 -7.86 28.25 -11.92
CA ASP A 299 -9.27 28.30 -11.50
C ASP A 299 -10.24 27.71 -12.55
N LEU A 300 -9.90 26.54 -13.09
CA LEU A 300 -10.79 25.84 -14.00
C LEU A 300 -12.01 25.29 -13.24
N GLN A 301 -13.17 25.37 -13.87
CA GLN A 301 -14.41 24.85 -13.29
C GLN A 301 -14.28 23.32 -13.15
N ALA A 302 -14.35 22.82 -11.92
CA ALA A 302 -14.16 21.40 -11.65
C ALA A 302 -15.29 20.50 -12.21
N SER A 303 -16.43 21.07 -12.63
CA SER A 303 -17.43 20.37 -13.45
C SER A 303 -16.88 19.94 -14.81
N LEU A 304 -16.00 20.72 -15.43
CA LEU A 304 -15.35 20.38 -16.70
C LEU A 304 -14.48 19.14 -16.51
N LEU A 305 -13.62 19.14 -15.49
CA LEU A 305 -12.75 18.00 -15.15
C LEU A 305 -13.58 16.74 -14.86
N LYS A 306 -14.69 16.90 -14.14
CA LYS A 306 -15.62 15.81 -13.85
C LYS A 306 -16.19 15.19 -15.11
N VAL A 307 -16.60 15.98 -16.10
CA VAL A 307 -17.12 15.47 -17.37
C VAL A 307 -16.04 14.69 -18.12
N GLN A 308 -14.84 15.27 -18.25
CA GLN A 308 -13.74 14.66 -19.01
C GLN A 308 -13.25 13.35 -18.39
N PHE A 309 -13.15 13.27 -17.06
CA PHE A 309 -12.65 12.08 -16.37
C PHE A 309 -13.76 11.15 -15.85
N SER A 310 -15.03 11.43 -16.17
CA SER A 310 -16.17 10.57 -15.75
C SER A 310 -16.05 9.15 -16.29
N GLY A 311 -15.47 8.98 -17.49
CA GLY A 311 -15.23 7.68 -18.09
C GLY A 311 -14.29 6.78 -17.27
N LEU A 312 -13.48 7.32 -16.37
CA LEU A 312 -12.59 6.50 -15.52
C LEU A 312 -13.36 5.64 -14.52
N LEU A 313 -14.58 6.05 -14.14
CA LEU A 313 -15.46 5.30 -13.24
C LEU A 313 -15.91 3.95 -13.81
N SER A 314 -15.84 3.76 -15.13
CA SER A 314 -16.23 2.49 -15.76
C SER A 314 -15.05 1.53 -15.97
N THR A 315 -13.83 1.96 -15.66
CA THR A 315 -12.62 1.14 -15.86
C THR A 315 -12.46 0.10 -14.75
N TYR A 316 -11.75 -1.00 -15.05
CA TYR A 316 -11.37 -2.02 -14.05
C TYR A 316 -9.90 -1.92 -13.62
N ASP A 317 -9.16 -0.97 -14.19
CA ASP A 317 -7.74 -0.76 -13.91
C ASP A 317 -7.56 -0.01 -12.57
N PRO A 318 -6.91 -0.62 -11.56
CA PRO A 318 -6.66 0.02 -10.27
C PRO A 318 -5.86 1.32 -10.37
N LEU A 319 -4.96 1.47 -11.35
CA LEU A 319 -4.15 2.67 -11.53
C LEU A 319 -5.03 3.87 -11.89
N LEU A 320 -5.97 3.67 -12.82
CA LEU A 320 -6.91 4.70 -13.24
C LEU A 320 -7.89 5.07 -12.12
N TRP A 321 -8.29 4.08 -11.31
CA TRP A 321 -9.05 4.33 -10.09
C TRP A 321 -8.29 5.16 -9.07
N HIS A 322 -6.99 4.91 -8.90
CA HIS A 322 -6.17 5.72 -8.02
C HIS A 322 -6.12 7.19 -8.51
N ALA A 323 -5.93 7.39 -9.81
CA ALA A 323 -5.94 8.73 -10.41
C ALA A 323 -7.29 9.43 -10.22
N PHE A 324 -8.41 8.70 -10.42
CA PHE A 324 -9.76 9.21 -10.20
C PHE A 324 -10.03 9.57 -8.73
N LEU A 325 -9.60 8.73 -7.77
CA LEU A 325 -9.74 9.03 -6.35
C LEU A 325 -8.90 10.25 -5.93
N SER A 326 -7.72 10.43 -6.52
CA SER A 326 -6.90 11.63 -6.34
C SER A 326 -7.58 12.89 -6.87
N LEU A 327 -8.26 12.82 -8.03
CA LEU A 327 -9.13 13.88 -8.55
C LEU A 327 -10.29 14.20 -7.58
N TYR A 328 -10.97 13.18 -7.05
CA TYR A 328 -12.03 13.36 -6.05
C TYR A 328 -11.51 14.08 -4.80
N LEU A 329 -10.36 13.66 -4.26
CA LEU A 329 -9.80 14.23 -3.05
C LEU A 329 -9.44 15.71 -3.22
N ARG A 330 -9.00 16.13 -4.42
CA ARG A 330 -8.65 17.50 -4.73
C ARG A 330 -9.87 18.41 -4.94
N PHE A 331 -10.94 17.89 -5.55
CA PHE A 331 -12.13 18.67 -5.93
C PHE A 331 -13.44 18.13 -5.31
N LYS A 332 -13.43 17.79 -4.02
CA LYS A 332 -14.56 17.14 -3.31
C LYS A 332 -15.92 17.80 -3.56
N GLU A 333 -15.95 19.13 -3.54
CA GLU A 333 -17.16 19.94 -3.73
C GLU A 333 -17.87 19.66 -5.06
N SER A 334 -17.11 19.37 -6.13
CA SER A 334 -17.68 19.11 -7.46
C SER A 334 -18.27 17.71 -7.63
N PHE A 335 -17.88 16.78 -6.76
CA PHE A 335 -18.36 15.40 -6.77
C PHE A 335 -19.50 15.14 -5.78
N ARG A 336 -20.02 16.18 -5.10
CA ARG A 336 -21.20 16.06 -4.25
C ARG A 336 -22.35 15.39 -5.02
N GLY A 337 -22.94 14.36 -4.40
CA GLY A 337 -24.03 13.56 -4.98
C GLY A 337 -23.63 12.32 -5.78
N GLN A 338 -22.37 12.19 -6.24
CA GLN A 338 -21.90 11.00 -6.99
C GLN A 338 -21.15 9.98 -6.12
N GLU A 339 -20.95 10.30 -4.85
CA GLU A 339 -20.16 9.50 -3.91
C GLU A 339 -20.70 8.07 -3.74
N LEU A 340 -22.02 7.91 -3.77
CA LEU A 340 -22.62 6.58 -3.68
C LEU A 340 -22.29 5.72 -4.91
N GLU A 341 -22.25 6.32 -6.11
CA GLU A 341 -21.86 5.61 -7.33
C GLU A 341 -20.38 5.22 -7.29
N ILE A 342 -19.51 6.11 -6.82
CA ILE A 342 -18.08 5.82 -6.58
C ILE A 342 -17.93 4.62 -5.64
N ALA A 343 -18.64 4.61 -4.51
CA ALA A 343 -18.58 3.54 -3.54
C ALA A 343 -19.10 2.20 -4.09
N ARG A 344 -20.21 2.23 -4.85
CA ARG A 344 -20.78 1.05 -5.54
C ARG A 344 -19.81 0.48 -6.57
N ARG A 345 -19.11 1.34 -7.32
CA ARG A 345 -18.12 0.91 -8.31
C ARG A 345 -16.88 0.30 -7.67
N LEU A 346 -16.33 0.91 -6.62
CA LEU A 346 -15.24 0.30 -5.84
C LEU A 346 -15.64 -1.06 -5.29
N LEU A 347 -16.87 -1.19 -4.79
CA LEU A 347 -17.38 -2.47 -4.34
C LEU A 347 -17.46 -3.51 -5.47
N LEU A 348 -17.89 -3.14 -6.68
CA LEU A 348 -17.88 -4.04 -7.84
C LEU A 348 -16.47 -4.53 -8.17
N LEU A 349 -15.47 -3.64 -8.17
CA LEU A 349 -14.06 -4.01 -8.39
C LEU A 349 -13.54 -5.02 -7.35
N SER A 350 -13.98 -4.92 -6.10
CA SER A 350 -13.59 -5.87 -5.05
C SER A 350 -14.15 -7.28 -5.28
N LYS A 351 -15.28 -7.38 -6.01
CA LYS A 351 -15.93 -8.65 -6.36
C LYS A 351 -15.35 -9.29 -7.62
N GLU A 352 -14.64 -8.53 -8.45
CA GLU A 352 -14.05 -9.05 -9.68
C GLU A 352 -12.98 -10.11 -9.39
N SER A 353 -13.25 -11.36 -9.76
CA SER A 353 -12.41 -12.50 -9.43
C SER A 353 -11.16 -12.59 -10.31
N GLN A 354 -11.21 -12.01 -11.51
CA GLN A 354 -10.09 -11.99 -12.45
C GLN A 354 -8.96 -11.06 -12.01
N ASN A 355 -9.25 -10.09 -11.14
CA ASN A 355 -8.24 -9.17 -10.63
C ASN A 355 -7.34 -9.82 -9.58
N HIS A 356 -6.06 -9.48 -9.61
CA HIS A 356 -5.10 -9.92 -8.59
C HIS A 356 -5.57 -9.55 -7.18
N LEU A 357 -5.33 -10.45 -6.22
CA LEU A 357 -5.76 -10.28 -4.83
C LEU A 357 -5.28 -8.94 -4.23
N VAL A 358 -4.06 -8.52 -4.53
CA VAL A 358 -3.48 -7.26 -4.03
C VAL A 358 -4.36 -6.07 -4.40
N PHE A 359 -4.86 -6.02 -5.63
CA PHE A 359 -5.74 -4.94 -6.09
C PHE A 359 -7.12 -5.01 -5.45
N ARG A 360 -7.69 -6.21 -5.30
CA ARG A 360 -8.98 -6.40 -4.61
C ARG A 360 -8.91 -5.94 -3.15
N LEU A 361 -7.80 -6.21 -2.45
CA LEU A 361 -7.55 -5.72 -1.08
C LEU A 361 -7.38 -4.20 -1.05
N LEU A 362 -6.60 -3.64 -1.98
CA LEU A 362 -6.37 -2.20 -2.11
C LEU A 362 -7.68 -1.43 -2.31
N VAL A 363 -8.57 -1.94 -3.17
CA VAL A 363 -9.90 -1.38 -3.40
C VAL A 363 -10.74 -1.35 -2.13
N LEU A 364 -10.70 -2.41 -1.31
CA LEU A 364 -11.41 -2.41 -0.03
C LEU A 364 -10.82 -1.40 0.98
N HIS A 365 -9.50 -1.20 0.98
CA HIS A 365 -8.87 -0.16 1.79
C HIS A 365 -9.28 1.24 1.34
N TRP A 366 -9.29 1.50 0.03
CA TRP A 366 -9.83 2.75 -0.52
C TRP A 366 -11.28 2.95 -0.13
N LEU A 367 -12.11 1.90 -0.23
CA LEU A 367 -13.51 1.96 0.14
C LEU A 367 -13.70 2.25 1.63
N LEU A 368 -12.93 1.62 2.52
CA LEU A 368 -12.97 1.88 3.96
C LEU A 368 -12.64 3.36 4.27
N ALA A 369 -11.55 3.86 3.70
CA ALA A 369 -11.13 5.25 3.86
C ALA A 369 -12.16 6.22 3.27
N PHE A 370 -12.70 5.90 2.09
CA PHE A 370 -13.70 6.70 1.40
C PHE A 370 -14.99 6.81 2.21
N ILE A 371 -15.53 5.69 2.71
CA ILE A 371 -16.71 5.69 3.59
C ILE A 371 -16.44 6.54 4.85
N GLY A 372 -15.25 6.42 5.45
CA GLY A 372 -14.86 7.26 6.58
C GLY A 372 -14.87 8.76 6.27
N LEU A 373 -14.43 9.15 5.08
CA LEU A 373 -14.49 10.55 4.61
C LEU A 373 -15.94 11.00 4.35
N LEU A 374 -16.77 10.16 3.72
CA LEU A 374 -18.17 10.49 3.44
C LEU A 374 -18.94 10.82 4.71
N ILE A 375 -18.77 10.00 5.74
CA ILE A 375 -19.52 10.14 6.99
C ILE A 375 -19.08 11.36 7.78
N LYS A 376 -17.79 11.73 7.71
CA LYS A 376 -17.30 12.99 8.29
C LYS A 376 -17.88 14.23 7.59
N SER A 377 -18.21 14.12 6.31
CA SER A 377 -18.74 15.24 5.53
C SER A 377 -20.23 15.47 5.71
N ASP A 378 -21.02 14.39 5.84
CA ASP A 378 -22.49 14.45 5.91
C ASP A 378 -23.03 13.20 6.61
N GLU A 379 -23.58 13.37 7.81
CA GLU A 379 -24.16 12.29 8.59
C GLU A 379 -25.37 11.64 7.91
N GLY A 380 -26.08 12.37 7.05
CA GLY A 380 -27.23 11.86 6.27
C GLY A 380 -26.84 10.75 5.29
N LYS A 381 -25.57 10.70 4.86
CA LYS A 381 -25.06 9.66 3.94
C LYS A 381 -24.81 8.31 4.62
N ARG A 382 -24.90 8.22 5.94
CA ARG A 382 -24.79 6.94 6.70
C ARG A 382 -25.82 5.92 6.23
N GLY A 383 -27.06 6.35 5.97
CA GLY A 383 -28.13 5.45 5.50
C GLY A 383 -27.81 4.76 4.17
N ASN A 384 -27.19 5.48 3.23
CA ASN A 384 -26.83 4.93 1.92
C ASN A 384 -25.70 3.90 2.01
N VAL A 385 -24.74 4.10 2.93
CA VAL A 385 -23.67 3.13 3.21
C VAL A 385 -24.25 1.86 3.83
N LEU A 386 -25.23 2.01 4.73
CA LEU A 386 -25.93 0.87 5.36
C LEU A 386 -26.73 0.07 4.34
N GLU A 387 -27.34 0.69 3.33
CA GLU A 387 -28.00 -0.03 2.23
C GLU A 387 -27.01 -0.92 1.45
N MET A 388 -25.79 -0.42 1.26
CA MET A 388 -24.72 -1.15 0.55
C MET A 388 -24.10 -2.28 1.38
N SER A 389 -24.33 -2.33 2.69
CA SER A 389 -23.69 -3.30 3.61
C SER A 389 -23.89 -4.76 3.22
N SER A 390 -25.06 -5.11 2.68
CA SER A 390 -25.39 -6.46 2.19
C SER A 390 -24.43 -6.95 1.08
N ASN A 391 -23.78 -6.04 0.37
CA ASN A 391 -22.84 -6.40 -0.68
C ASN A 391 -21.43 -6.69 -0.17
N PHE A 392 -21.14 -6.39 1.11
CA PHE A 392 -19.86 -6.68 1.74
C PHE A 392 -19.76 -8.11 2.25
N TYR A 393 -20.82 -8.93 2.18
CA TYR A 393 -20.73 -10.32 2.60
C TYR A 393 -19.64 -11.07 1.80
N PRO A 394 -18.74 -11.80 2.50
CA PRO A 394 -17.73 -12.59 1.83
C PRO A 394 -18.34 -13.68 0.95
N SER A 395 -17.77 -13.88 -0.23
CA SER A 395 -18.15 -14.97 -1.15
C SER A 395 -17.42 -16.27 -0.79
N VAL A 396 -17.95 -17.41 -1.24
CA VAL A 396 -17.32 -18.73 -1.01
C VAL A 396 -15.89 -18.77 -1.54
N PHE A 397 -15.68 -18.21 -2.74
CA PHE A 397 -14.40 -18.20 -3.46
C PHE A 397 -13.47 -17.06 -3.04
N ASP A 398 -13.86 -16.19 -2.09
CA ASP A 398 -12.97 -15.14 -1.62
C ASP A 398 -11.80 -15.74 -0.84
N PRO A 399 -10.55 -15.32 -1.12
CA PRO A 399 -9.39 -15.66 -0.29
C PRO A 399 -9.57 -15.15 1.13
N LEU A 400 -8.95 -15.83 2.11
CA LEU A 400 -9.14 -15.55 3.53
C LEU A 400 -8.84 -14.09 3.91
N ALA A 401 -7.79 -13.49 3.34
CA ALA A 401 -7.46 -12.08 3.56
C ALA A 401 -8.59 -11.13 3.12
N LEU A 402 -9.25 -11.43 2.00
CA LEU A 402 -10.36 -10.64 1.49
C LEU A 402 -11.62 -10.84 2.34
N LYS A 403 -11.88 -12.07 2.79
CA LYS A 403 -12.95 -12.36 3.77
C LYS A 403 -12.75 -11.54 5.04
N ALA A 404 -11.53 -11.49 5.57
CA ALA A 404 -11.20 -10.73 6.76
C ALA A 404 -11.48 -9.22 6.62
N LEU A 405 -11.06 -8.59 5.51
CA LEU A 405 -11.34 -7.16 5.28
C LEU A 405 -12.82 -6.86 5.03
N LYS A 406 -13.54 -7.75 4.35
CA LYS A 406 -14.99 -7.64 4.17
C LYS A 406 -15.75 -7.70 5.50
N LEU A 407 -15.34 -8.59 6.39
CA LEU A 407 -15.88 -8.66 7.75
C LEU A 407 -15.53 -7.41 8.57
N ASP A 408 -14.34 -6.85 8.37
CA ASP A 408 -13.95 -5.57 8.99
C ASP A 408 -14.87 -4.42 8.54
N LEU A 409 -15.22 -4.37 7.25
CA LEU A 409 -16.18 -3.40 6.69
C LEU A 409 -17.60 -3.61 7.23
N LEU A 410 -18.06 -4.85 7.37
CA LEU A 410 -19.35 -5.17 7.98
C LEU A 410 -19.39 -4.77 9.46
N ALA A 411 -18.32 -5.03 10.21
CA ALA A 411 -18.18 -4.58 11.58
C ALA A 411 -18.23 -3.04 11.65
N TYR A 412 -17.54 -2.35 10.75
CA TYR A 412 -17.60 -0.89 10.67
C TYR A 412 -19.03 -0.39 10.36
N CYS A 413 -19.74 -1.01 9.41
CA CYS A 413 -21.14 -0.69 9.12
C CYS A 413 -22.06 -0.92 10.33
N SER A 414 -21.80 -1.95 11.14
CA SER A 414 -22.56 -2.25 12.34
C SER A 414 -22.48 -1.14 13.40
N VAL A 415 -21.31 -0.49 13.52
CA VAL A 415 -21.10 0.65 14.41
C VAL A 415 -21.90 1.86 13.92
N LEU A 416 -21.87 2.12 12.61
CA LEU A 416 -22.63 3.22 12.01
C LEU A 416 -24.15 3.08 12.20
N ALA A 417 -24.65 1.84 12.16
CA ALA A 417 -26.07 1.57 12.39
C ALA A 417 -26.50 1.85 13.84
N GLN A 418 -25.62 1.65 14.82
CA GLN A 418 -25.92 1.86 16.24
C GLN A 418 -25.92 3.35 16.65
N GLY A 419 -25.20 4.21 15.91
CA GLY A 419 -25.18 5.66 16.16
C GLY A 419 -26.46 6.40 15.78
N ASN A 420 -27.41 5.77 15.07
CA ASN A 420 -28.70 6.37 14.73
C ASN A 420 -29.72 6.14 15.85
N GLY A 421 -29.94 7.16 16.69
CA GLY A 421 -31.05 7.20 17.64
C GLY A 421 -32.44 7.37 17.01
N ALA A 422 -32.54 7.51 15.68
CA ALA A 422 -33.81 7.70 14.99
C ALA A 422 -33.84 7.05 13.59
N MET A 423 -34.80 6.14 13.42
CA MET A 423 -35.50 5.77 12.17
C MET A 423 -34.67 5.61 10.88
N SER A 424 -34.17 4.39 10.64
CA SER A 424 -34.30 3.71 9.34
C SER A 424 -34.04 2.19 9.49
N PRO A 425 -35.07 1.39 9.81
CA PRO A 425 -34.94 -0.04 10.04
C PRO A 425 -35.16 -0.79 8.72
N LYS A 426 -34.14 -0.89 7.87
CA LYS A 426 -34.16 -1.90 6.80
C LYS A 426 -33.15 -3.02 7.02
N VAL A 427 -32.09 -2.77 7.78
CA VAL A 427 -31.04 -3.74 8.05
C VAL A 427 -30.84 -3.84 9.56
N SER A 428 -31.28 -4.94 10.16
CA SER A 428 -31.04 -5.17 11.59
C SER A 428 -29.56 -5.51 11.80
N VAL A 429 -28.92 -4.83 12.76
CA VAL A 429 -27.50 -5.05 13.10
C VAL A 429 -27.24 -6.52 13.48
N VAL A 430 -28.23 -7.15 14.10
CA VAL A 430 -28.22 -8.58 14.46
C VAL A 430 -28.15 -9.46 13.23
N LYS A 431 -28.93 -9.16 12.19
CA LYS A 431 -28.93 -9.92 10.94
C LYS A 431 -27.62 -9.74 10.17
N LEU A 432 -27.06 -8.53 10.16
CA LEU A 432 -25.72 -8.28 9.60
C LEU A 432 -24.66 -9.17 10.25
N PHE A 433 -24.74 -9.28 11.58
CA PHE A 433 -23.84 -10.12 12.34
C PHE A 433 -24.07 -11.61 12.06
N GLU A 434 -25.31 -12.10 12.15
CA GLU A 434 -25.66 -13.51 11.90
C GLU A 434 -25.28 -13.97 10.48
N ASP A 435 -25.60 -13.18 9.45
CA ASP A 435 -25.22 -13.47 8.07
C ASP A 435 -23.69 -13.43 7.88
N ALA A 436 -22.99 -12.49 8.53
CA ALA A 436 -21.53 -12.44 8.52
C ALA A 436 -20.91 -13.69 9.16
N LEU A 437 -21.50 -14.19 10.25
CA LEU A 437 -21.10 -15.43 10.88
C LEU A 437 -21.36 -16.64 9.99
N PHE A 438 -22.46 -16.67 9.25
CA PHE A 438 -22.75 -17.73 8.29
C PHE A 438 -21.65 -17.80 7.21
N CYS A 439 -21.19 -16.66 6.70
CA CYS A 439 -20.10 -16.59 5.72
C CYS A 439 -18.75 -17.14 6.24
N VAL A 440 -18.54 -17.17 7.56
CA VAL A 440 -17.29 -17.64 8.19
C VAL A 440 -17.41 -19.08 8.69
N SER A 441 -18.58 -19.46 9.20
CA SER A 441 -18.88 -20.77 9.80
C SER A 441 -19.17 -21.89 8.78
N ALA A 442 -19.23 -21.57 7.48
CA ALA A 442 -19.36 -22.55 6.40
C ALA A 442 -18.24 -23.63 6.41
N PHE A 443 -17.13 -23.37 7.10
CA PHE A 443 -16.05 -24.33 7.31
C PHE A 443 -16.14 -24.87 8.73
N LYS A 444 -16.24 -26.19 8.88
CA LYS A 444 -16.10 -26.91 10.16
C LYS A 444 -14.99 -26.25 10.98
N TRP A 445 -15.31 -25.77 12.18
CA TRP A 445 -14.36 -25.06 13.03
C TRP A 445 -13.03 -25.82 13.11
N LEU A 446 -11.98 -25.19 12.60
CA LEU A 446 -10.64 -25.76 12.57
C LEU A 446 -9.92 -25.52 13.92
N PRO A 447 -8.84 -26.25 14.21
CA PRO A 447 -8.08 -26.08 15.44
C PRO A 447 -7.59 -24.63 15.66
N HIS A 448 -7.21 -24.29 16.89
CA HIS A 448 -6.82 -22.93 17.28
C HIS A 448 -5.66 -22.29 16.47
N TRP A 449 -4.81 -23.08 15.81
CA TRP A 449 -3.74 -22.58 14.93
C TRP A 449 -4.18 -22.28 13.50
N SER A 450 -5.44 -22.59 13.14
CA SER A 450 -5.97 -22.28 11.82
C SER A 450 -6.24 -20.79 11.67
N THR A 451 -5.83 -20.25 10.53
CA THR A 451 -6.05 -18.85 10.16
C THR A 451 -7.52 -18.51 9.98
N GLU A 452 -8.34 -19.47 9.55
CA GLU A 452 -9.79 -19.33 9.37
C GLU A 452 -10.50 -19.11 10.71
N THR A 453 -10.16 -19.93 11.71
CA THR A 453 -10.64 -19.76 13.08
C THR A 453 -10.18 -18.41 13.64
N ALA A 454 -8.93 -18.02 13.41
CA ALA A 454 -8.42 -16.71 13.84
C ALA A 454 -9.20 -15.52 13.22
N VAL A 455 -9.58 -15.60 11.94
CA VAL A 455 -10.41 -14.58 11.27
C VAL A 455 -11.81 -14.52 11.88
N ALA A 456 -12.42 -15.65 12.21
CA ALA A 456 -13.71 -15.70 12.90
C ALA A 456 -13.67 -14.99 14.26
N PHE A 457 -12.67 -15.32 15.09
CA PHE A 457 -12.49 -14.68 16.40
C PHE A 457 -12.14 -13.20 16.31
N ARG A 458 -11.38 -12.80 15.28
CA ARG A 458 -11.14 -11.37 14.97
C ARG A 458 -12.43 -10.65 14.61
N ALA A 459 -13.32 -11.27 13.84
CA ALA A 459 -14.64 -10.71 13.53
C ALA A 459 -15.49 -10.57 14.80
N PHE A 460 -15.62 -11.63 15.63
CA PHE A 460 -16.30 -11.55 16.93
C PHE A 460 -15.80 -10.38 17.77
N HIS A 461 -14.47 -10.25 17.89
CA HIS A 461 -13.86 -9.17 18.65
C HIS A 461 -14.27 -7.79 18.09
N LYS A 462 -14.18 -7.59 16.77
CA LYS A 462 -14.49 -6.30 16.14
C LYS A 462 -15.96 -5.92 16.22
N PHE A 463 -16.89 -6.88 16.09
CA PHE A 463 -18.32 -6.60 16.26
C PHE A 463 -18.68 -6.26 17.71
N LEU A 464 -18.01 -6.87 18.70
CA LEU A 464 -18.26 -6.57 20.12
C LEU A 464 -17.61 -5.25 20.57
N VAL A 465 -16.37 -4.99 20.15
CA VAL A 465 -15.59 -3.82 20.57
C VAL A 465 -15.91 -2.58 19.74
N GLY A 466 -16.33 -2.75 18.48
CA GLY A 466 -16.55 -1.64 17.55
C GLY A 466 -17.53 -0.57 18.06
N SER A 467 -18.57 -0.99 18.78
CA SER A 467 -19.57 -0.10 19.38
C SER A 467 -19.08 0.70 20.60
N SER A 468 -17.89 0.37 21.12
CA SER A 468 -17.27 1.02 22.27
C SER A 468 -15.80 1.28 21.98
N SER A 469 -15.55 2.03 20.91
CA SER A 469 -14.20 2.38 20.49
C SER A 469 -13.45 3.17 21.59
N HIS A 470 -12.14 2.96 21.71
CA HIS A 470 -11.33 3.69 22.68
C HIS A 470 -11.23 5.20 22.40
N SER A 471 -11.60 5.63 21.18
CA SER A 471 -11.51 7.00 20.69
C SER A 471 -12.70 7.89 21.04
N GLU A 472 -13.85 7.33 21.41
CA GLU A 472 -15.02 8.14 21.79
C GLU A 472 -14.93 8.56 23.27
N THR A 473 -15.12 9.87 23.50
CA THR A 473 -15.23 10.50 24.82
C THR A 473 -16.53 10.13 25.54
N VAL A 474 -17.52 9.63 24.80
CA VAL A 474 -18.80 9.17 25.34
C VAL A 474 -18.62 7.74 25.86
N PHE A 475 -18.67 7.60 27.18
CA PHE A 475 -18.65 6.30 27.83
C PHE A 475 -19.99 5.60 27.58
N VAL A 476 -20.06 4.70 26.59
CA VAL A 476 -21.20 3.77 26.49
C VAL A 476 -21.12 2.85 27.70
N PRO A 477 -22.10 2.89 28.63
CA PRO A 477 -22.01 2.08 29.83
C PRO A 477 -22.04 0.60 29.44
N ASN A 478 -21.09 -0.18 29.96
CA ASN A 478 -20.93 -1.61 29.67
C ASN A 478 -22.22 -2.44 29.83
N ARG A 479 -23.22 -1.96 30.57
CA ARG A 479 -24.56 -2.56 30.66
C ARG A 479 -25.29 -2.62 29.31
N VAL A 480 -25.18 -1.59 28.47
CA VAL A 480 -25.83 -1.54 27.14
C VAL A 480 -25.16 -2.52 26.17
N LEU A 481 -23.82 -2.64 26.23
CA LEU A 481 -23.07 -3.59 25.39
C LEU A 481 -23.38 -5.04 25.74
N THR A 482 -23.55 -5.32 27.03
CA THR A 482 -23.79 -6.66 27.55
C THR A 482 -25.25 -7.12 27.44
N GLU A 483 -26.18 -6.19 27.20
CA GLU A 483 -27.58 -6.46 26.81
C GLU A 483 -27.76 -6.39 25.29
N SER A 484 -26.68 -6.16 24.54
CA SER A 484 -26.78 -6.09 23.09
C SER A 484 -27.14 -7.46 22.49
N PRO A 485 -28.02 -7.49 21.48
CA PRO A 485 -28.39 -8.74 20.83
C PRO A 485 -27.19 -9.42 20.14
N ILE A 486 -26.19 -8.65 19.69
CA ILE A 486 -24.93 -9.18 19.15
C ILE A 486 -24.18 -9.98 20.20
N PHE A 487 -24.08 -9.46 21.43
CA PHE A 487 -23.42 -10.16 22.53
C PHE A 487 -24.12 -11.48 22.86
N HIS A 488 -25.46 -11.49 22.93
CA HIS A 488 -26.22 -12.72 23.16
C HIS A 488 -26.05 -13.76 22.04
N THR A 489 -25.99 -13.33 20.78
CA THR A 489 -25.72 -14.23 19.65
C THR A 489 -24.29 -14.78 19.71
N VAL A 490 -23.28 -13.97 20.03
CA VAL A 490 -21.90 -14.44 20.26
C VAL A 490 -21.86 -15.45 21.38
N GLN A 491 -22.47 -15.14 22.53
CA GLN A 491 -22.53 -16.02 23.70
C GLN A 491 -23.13 -17.39 23.34
N LYS A 492 -24.29 -17.40 22.67
CA LYS A 492 -24.96 -18.64 22.24
C LYS A 492 -24.09 -19.45 21.27
N THR A 493 -23.44 -18.76 20.32
CA THR A 493 -22.57 -19.39 19.32
C THR A 493 -21.32 -19.98 19.96
N LEU A 494 -20.66 -19.26 20.86
CA LEU A 494 -19.49 -19.77 21.59
C LEU A 494 -19.84 -20.98 22.46
N VAL A 495 -20.97 -20.95 23.18
CA VAL A 495 -21.43 -22.11 23.98
C VAL A 495 -21.72 -23.32 23.09
N ALA A 496 -22.40 -23.14 21.96
CA ALA A 496 -22.70 -24.23 21.02
C ALA A 496 -21.40 -24.82 20.43
N THR A 497 -20.50 -23.98 19.94
CA THR A 497 -19.24 -24.41 19.32
C THR A 497 -18.31 -25.12 20.30
N MET A 498 -18.24 -24.68 21.56
CA MET A 498 -17.51 -25.38 22.61
C MET A 498 -18.09 -26.75 22.94
N SER A 499 -19.41 -26.89 22.89
CA SER A 499 -20.06 -28.18 23.18
C SER A 499 -19.80 -29.23 22.08
N GLU A 500 -19.62 -28.78 20.83
CA GLU A 500 -19.39 -29.64 19.67
C GLU A 500 -17.91 -29.92 19.40
N ASN A 501 -17.03 -28.92 19.59
CA ASN A 501 -15.62 -29.02 19.20
C ASN A 501 -14.64 -28.58 20.31
N LYS A 502 -13.84 -29.55 20.75
CA LYS A 502 -12.85 -29.41 21.84
C LYS A 502 -11.59 -28.64 21.40
N GLY A 503 -11.26 -28.64 20.12
CA GLY A 503 -10.05 -28.01 19.59
C GLY A 503 -10.03 -26.48 19.65
N ILE A 504 -11.20 -25.87 19.88
CA ILE A 504 -11.41 -24.41 19.90
C ILE A 504 -11.20 -23.83 21.31
N VAL A 505 -11.21 -24.66 22.36
CA VAL A 505 -11.11 -24.19 23.76
C VAL A 505 -9.94 -23.22 23.98
N PRO A 506 -8.71 -23.46 23.48
CA PRO A 506 -7.61 -22.50 23.63
C PRO A 506 -7.89 -21.15 22.96
N ALA A 507 -8.50 -21.13 21.77
CA ALA A 507 -8.82 -19.89 21.07
C ALA A 507 -9.84 -19.03 21.85
N ILE A 508 -10.84 -19.67 22.46
CA ILE A 508 -11.84 -18.99 23.29
C ILE A 508 -11.20 -18.41 24.54
N ILE A 509 -10.28 -19.13 25.17
CA ILE A 509 -9.55 -18.61 26.34
C ILE A 509 -8.74 -17.37 25.94
N THR A 510 -7.97 -17.43 24.84
CA THR A 510 -7.22 -16.25 24.37
C THR A 510 -8.14 -15.07 24.02
N PHE A 511 -9.35 -15.34 23.56
CA PHE A 511 -10.36 -14.33 23.28
C PHE A 511 -10.90 -13.69 24.57
N ILE A 512 -11.22 -14.49 25.59
CA ILE A 512 -11.65 -14.01 26.90
C ILE A 512 -10.53 -13.21 27.58
N ASP A 513 -9.30 -13.72 27.57
CA ASP A 513 -8.15 -13.05 28.17
C ASP A 513 -7.90 -11.67 27.55
N ARG A 514 -8.09 -11.52 26.23
CA ARG A 514 -8.02 -10.21 25.57
C ARG A 514 -9.11 -9.24 26.03
N LEU A 515 -10.34 -9.73 26.27
CA LEU A 515 -11.43 -8.90 26.79
C LEU A 515 -11.21 -8.52 28.26
N LEU A 516 -10.72 -9.46 29.08
CA LEU A 516 -10.39 -9.23 30.49
C LEU A 516 -9.19 -8.30 30.68
N ALA A 517 -8.18 -8.38 29.80
CA ALA A 517 -7.02 -7.47 29.85
C ALA A 517 -7.40 -6.00 29.56
N CYS A 518 -8.55 -5.76 28.92
CA CYS A 518 -9.01 -4.40 28.61
C CYS A 518 -9.97 -3.88 29.70
N HIS A 519 -9.63 -2.78 30.36
CA HIS A 519 -10.49 -2.17 31.39
C HIS A 519 -11.89 -1.78 30.87
N ARG A 520 -12.03 -1.38 29.60
CA ARG A 520 -13.33 -1.04 29.00
C ARG A 520 -14.17 -2.29 28.74
N HIS A 521 -13.57 -3.37 28.23
CA HIS A 521 -14.30 -4.58 27.82
C HIS A 521 -14.32 -5.70 28.87
N HIS A 522 -13.72 -5.47 30.04
CA HIS A 522 -13.61 -6.43 31.15
C HIS A 522 -14.96 -7.06 31.52
N LEU A 523 -16.04 -6.26 31.59
CA LEU A 523 -17.37 -6.76 31.94
C LEU A 523 -17.94 -7.75 30.90
N LEU A 524 -17.59 -7.58 29.62
CA LEU A 524 -18.00 -8.53 28.56
C LEU A 524 -17.31 -9.88 28.77
N GLY A 525 -16.02 -9.87 29.12
CA GLY A 525 -15.27 -11.06 29.49
C GLY A 525 -15.88 -11.78 30.70
N GLU A 526 -16.23 -11.05 31.76
CA GLU A 526 -16.88 -11.62 32.95
C GLU A 526 -18.25 -12.23 32.63
N ARG A 527 -19.10 -11.55 31.84
CA ARG A 527 -20.41 -12.10 31.45
C ARG A 527 -20.29 -13.33 30.56
N LEU A 528 -19.27 -13.42 29.71
CA LEU A 528 -18.99 -14.64 28.95
C LEU A 528 -18.61 -15.80 29.88
N LEU A 529 -17.81 -15.55 30.92
CA LEU A 529 -17.50 -16.57 31.92
C LEU A 529 -18.74 -17.04 32.68
N MET A 530 -19.64 -16.14 33.09
CA MET A 530 -20.94 -16.49 33.69
C MET A 530 -21.78 -17.38 32.75
N ALA A 531 -21.84 -17.02 31.47
CA ALA A 531 -22.56 -17.80 30.48
C ALA A 531 -22.01 -19.21 30.29
N PHE A 532 -20.68 -19.39 30.38
CA PHE A 532 -20.08 -20.72 30.34
C PHE A 532 -20.40 -21.52 31.60
N ASP A 533 -20.39 -20.91 32.79
CA ASP A 533 -20.82 -21.58 34.02
C ASP A 533 -22.28 -22.06 33.94
N GLU A 534 -23.20 -21.19 33.50
CA GLU A 534 -24.64 -21.50 33.47
C GLU A 534 -25.05 -22.46 32.34
N HIS A 535 -24.54 -22.26 31.12
CA HIS A 535 -25.06 -22.93 29.93
C HIS A 535 -24.13 -23.97 29.30
N LEU A 536 -22.83 -23.91 29.54
CA LEU A 536 -21.88 -24.89 29.00
C LEU A 536 -21.69 -26.06 29.96
N LEU A 537 -21.48 -25.80 31.27
CA LEU A 537 -21.16 -26.86 32.23
C LEU A 537 -22.22 -27.97 32.26
N SER A 538 -23.51 -27.62 32.17
CA SER A 538 -24.60 -28.60 32.13
C SER A 538 -24.61 -29.48 30.87
N LYS A 539 -23.94 -29.08 29.79
CA LYS A 539 -23.89 -29.79 28.49
C LYS A 539 -22.63 -30.64 28.30
N LEU A 540 -21.64 -30.52 29.19
CA LEU A 540 -20.38 -31.25 29.05
C LEU A 540 -20.55 -32.73 29.35
N LYS A 541 -20.05 -33.59 28.45
CA LYS A 541 -20.00 -35.03 28.69
C LYS A 541 -18.93 -35.34 29.74
N LEU A 542 -19.32 -36.08 30.79
CA LEU A 542 -18.43 -36.54 31.87
C LEU A 542 -17.59 -37.74 31.40
N ASP A 543 -16.55 -37.47 30.61
CA ASP A 543 -15.56 -38.44 30.15
C ASP A 543 -14.13 -37.90 30.31
N TYR A 544 -13.10 -38.72 30.08
CA TYR A 544 -11.70 -38.28 30.12
C TYR A 544 -11.38 -37.14 29.13
N ARG A 545 -12.30 -36.81 28.20
CA ARG A 545 -12.14 -35.68 27.29
C ARG A 545 -12.60 -34.36 27.93
N LEU A 546 -13.06 -34.35 29.18
CA LEU A 546 -13.28 -33.14 29.97
C LEU A 546 -11.95 -32.40 30.22
N GLY A 547 -10.82 -33.11 30.22
CA GLY A 547 -9.49 -32.55 30.45
C GLY A 547 -9.11 -31.40 29.49
N SER A 548 -9.70 -31.35 28.28
CA SER A 548 -9.48 -30.23 27.35
C SER A 548 -10.13 -28.92 27.79
N TYR A 549 -11.11 -28.97 28.68
CA TYR A 549 -11.83 -27.80 29.20
C TYR A 549 -11.25 -27.29 30.52
N PHE A 550 -10.33 -28.02 31.16
CA PHE A 550 -9.74 -27.58 32.45
C PHE A 550 -9.14 -26.18 32.45
N PRO A 551 -8.45 -25.72 31.39
CA PRO A 551 -7.98 -24.33 31.35
C PRO A 551 -9.12 -23.30 31.40
N LEU A 552 -10.30 -23.61 30.86
CA LEU A 552 -11.50 -22.77 31.00
C LEU A 552 -12.06 -22.84 32.43
N LEU A 553 -12.12 -24.03 33.02
CA LEU A 553 -12.62 -24.23 34.38
C LEU A 553 -11.76 -23.48 35.41
N GLU A 554 -10.45 -23.47 35.21
CA GLU A 554 -9.50 -22.69 36.00
C GLU A 554 -9.77 -21.19 35.87
N LYS A 555 -10.00 -20.70 34.65
CA LYS A 555 -10.41 -19.30 34.41
C LYS A 555 -11.74 -18.91 35.07
N ILE A 556 -12.71 -19.83 35.09
CA ILE A 556 -13.97 -19.62 35.82
C ILE A 556 -13.70 -19.53 37.33
N ALA A 557 -12.81 -20.38 37.85
CA ALA A 557 -12.42 -20.40 39.26
C ALA A 557 -11.56 -19.19 39.70
N GLU A 558 -10.85 -18.53 38.78
CA GLU A 558 -10.14 -17.26 39.05
C GLU A 558 -11.10 -16.07 39.20
N SER A 559 -12.29 -16.13 38.60
CA SER A 559 -13.21 -15.00 38.53
C SER A 559 -14.06 -14.87 39.80
N SER A 560 -13.77 -13.89 40.65
CA SER A 560 -14.49 -13.67 41.92
C SER A 560 -15.99 -13.35 41.78
N LYS A 561 -16.46 -12.94 40.60
CA LYS A 561 -17.87 -12.58 40.34
C LYS A 561 -18.74 -13.74 39.85
N VAL A 562 -18.16 -14.79 39.29
CA VAL A 562 -18.92 -15.98 38.86
C VAL A 562 -19.15 -16.87 40.09
N SER A 563 -20.36 -17.39 40.31
CA SER A 563 -20.58 -18.29 41.45
C SER A 563 -20.07 -19.70 41.12
N PRO A 564 -19.04 -20.25 41.80
CA PRO A 564 -18.46 -21.55 41.41
C PRO A 564 -19.31 -22.77 41.81
N LYS A 565 -20.61 -22.58 42.07
CA LYS A 565 -21.53 -23.65 42.49
C LYS A 565 -21.70 -24.70 41.38
N GLY A 566 -21.93 -24.27 40.15
CA GLY A 566 -22.07 -25.16 38.98
C GLY A 566 -20.77 -25.93 38.72
N LEU A 567 -19.63 -25.25 38.85
CA LEU A 567 -18.32 -25.86 38.72
C LEU A 567 -18.03 -26.92 39.79
N ILE A 568 -18.33 -26.66 41.07
CA ILE A 568 -18.14 -27.64 42.16
C ILE A 568 -19.01 -28.89 41.93
N GLU A 569 -20.25 -28.71 41.48
CA GLU A 569 -21.14 -29.83 41.18
C GLU A 569 -20.61 -30.69 40.02
N LEU A 570 -20.13 -30.04 38.94
CA LEU A 570 -19.53 -30.73 37.81
C LEU A 570 -18.26 -31.50 38.21
N LEU A 571 -17.36 -30.87 38.99
CA LEU A 571 -16.14 -31.52 39.48
C LEU A 571 -16.47 -32.71 40.39
N THR A 572 -17.49 -32.59 41.25
CA THR A 572 -17.94 -33.70 42.12
C THR A 572 -18.41 -34.89 41.29
N ARG A 573 -19.31 -34.66 40.32
CA ARG A 573 -19.79 -35.70 39.40
C ARG A 573 -18.68 -36.28 38.52
N PHE A 574 -17.68 -35.48 38.18
CA PHE A 574 -16.55 -35.96 37.39
C PHE A 574 -15.62 -36.87 38.21
N VAL A 575 -15.34 -36.50 39.46
CA VAL A 575 -14.53 -37.32 40.37
C VAL A 575 -15.21 -38.65 40.66
N THR A 576 -16.54 -38.70 40.85
CA THR A 576 -17.25 -39.98 41.03
C THR A 576 -17.06 -40.89 39.82
N VAL A 577 -17.18 -40.35 38.59
CA VAL A 577 -16.94 -41.11 37.35
C VAL A 577 -15.48 -41.58 37.22
N LEU A 578 -14.51 -40.77 37.65
CA LEU A 578 -13.10 -41.16 37.65
C LEU A 578 -12.81 -42.33 38.61
N VAL A 579 -13.47 -42.35 39.76
CA VAL A 579 -13.35 -43.44 40.75
C VAL A 579 -14.01 -44.71 40.22
N GLU A 580 -15.21 -44.61 39.65
CA GLU A 580 -15.95 -45.75 39.10
C GLU A 580 -15.26 -46.41 37.89
N LYS A 581 -14.61 -45.61 37.02
CA LYS A 581 -13.94 -46.09 35.80
C LYS A 581 -12.45 -46.39 35.98
N HIS A 582 -11.97 -46.38 37.23
CA HIS A 582 -10.58 -46.65 37.51
C HIS A 582 -10.24 -48.12 37.27
N GLY A 583 -9.21 -48.37 36.45
CA GLY A 583 -8.71 -49.70 36.12
C GLY A 583 -7.20 -49.66 35.83
N PRO A 584 -6.57 -50.82 35.61
CA PRO A 584 -5.12 -50.93 35.43
C PRO A 584 -4.58 -50.07 34.28
N ASP A 585 -5.35 -49.91 33.19
CA ASP A 585 -4.94 -49.14 32.00
C ASP A 585 -5.29 -47.64 32.08
N THR A 586 -6.13 -47.22 33.04
CA THR A 586 -6.60 -45.83 33.16
C THR A 586 -5.96 -45.06 34.32
N GLY A 587 -5.15 -45.73 35.16
CA GLY A 587 -4.54 -45.19 36.37
C GLY A 587 -3.84 -43.85 36.19
N LEU A 588 -2.92 -43.77 35.21
CA LEU A 588 -2.16 -42.54 34.92
C LEU A 588 -3.07 -41.38 34.47
N ARG A 589 -4.13 -41.67 33.72
CA ARG A 589 -5.11 -40.66 33.28
C ARG A 589 -5.98 -40.20 34.43
N SER A 590 -6.46 -41.10 35.29
CA SER A 590 -7.20 -40.72 36.49
C SER A 590 -6.36 -39.87 37.43
N TRP A 591 -5.08 -40.22 37.66
CA TRP A 591 -4.16 -39.42 38.47
C TRP A 591 -4.01 -37.99 37.92
N CYS A 592 -3.68 -37.85 36.63
CA CYS A 592 -3.47 -36.53 36.02
C CYS A 592 -4.74 -35.65 36.09
N HIS A 593 -5.92 -36.24 35.85
CA HIS A 593 -7.18 -35.50 35.97
C HIS A 593 -7.50 -35.15 37.43
N GLY A 594 -7.30 -36.06 38.38
CA GLY A 594 -7.48 -35.82 39.81
C GLY A 594 -6.60 -34.68 40.33
N SER A 595 -5.32 -34.67 39.95
CA SER A 595 -4.38 -33.59 40.29
C SER A 595 -4.80 -32.24 39.72
N LYS A 596 -5.33 -32.19 38.48
CA LYS A 596 -5.87 -30.96 37.90
C LYS A 596 -7.15 -30.47 38.58
N VAL A 597 -8.05 -31.36 38.99
CA VAL A 597 -9.23 -31.01 39.79
C VAL A 597 -8.81 -30.34 41.10
N LEU A 598 -7.81 -30.91 41.79
CA LEU A 598 -7.26 -30.30 43.01
C LEU A 598 -6.61 -28.94 42.76
N GLY A 599 -5.95 -28.76 41.61
CA GLY A 599 -5.45 -27.46 41.15
C GLY A 599 -6.57 -26.42 41.07
N ILE A 600 -7.66 -26.75 40.38
CA ILE A 600 -8.84 -25.86 40.25
C ILE A 600 -9.44 -25.56 41.64
N CYS A 601 -9.54 -26.55 42.54
CA CYS A 601 -10.00 -26.33 43.91
C CYS A 601 -9.11 -25.36 44.68
N ARG A 602 -7.78 -25.39 44.48
CA ARG A 602 -6.85 -24.44 45.09
C ARG A 602 -7.04 -23.04 44.53
N THR A 603 -7.20 -22.91 43.21
CA THR A 603 -7.50 -21.63 42.55
C THR A 603 -8.79 -21.02 43.13
N MET A 604 -9.84 -21.82 43.30
CA MET A 604 -11.07 -21.35 43.95
C MET A 604 -10.85 -20.82 45.38
N LEU A 605 -10.04 -21.53 46.17
CA LEU A 605 -9.72 -21.12 47.55
C LEU A 605 -8.94 -19.80 47.61
N MET A 606 -8.10 -19.53 46.61
CA MET A 606 -7.32 -18.29 46.55
C MET A 606 -8.17 -17.09 46.12
N HIS A 607 -9.15 -17.28 45.24
CA HIS A 607 -9.89 -16.19 44.59
C HIS A 607 -11.30 -15.95 45.15
N HIS A 608 -11.90 -16.91 45.87
CA HIS A 608 -13.24 -16.76 46.45
C HIS A 608 -13.25 -16.86 47.98
N CYS A 609 -13.65 -15.78 48.65
CA CYS A 609 -13.72 -15.70 50.12
C CYS A 609 -15.13 -15.97 50.69
N SER A 610 -16.00 -16.71 50.00
CA SER A 610 -17.40 -16.90 50.44
C SER A 610 -17.60 -18.17 51.25
N SER A 611 -18.16 -18.02 52.46
CA SER A 611 -18.51 -19.12 53.37
C SER A 611 -19.43 -20.19 52.76
N LYS A 612 -20.28 -19.81 51.80
CA LYS A 612 -21.21 -20.73 51.12
C LYS A 612 -20.51 -21.69 50.15
N LEU A 613 -19.30 -21.37 49.69
CA LEU A 613 -18.52 -22.19 48.78
C LEU A 613 -17.69 -23.26 49.52
N PHE A 614 -17.22 -22.95 50.72
CA PHE A 614 -16.41 -23.85 51.53
C PHE A 614 -17.15 -25.15 51.90
N LEU A 615 -18.48 -25.12 52.07
CA LEU A 615 -19.25 -26.34 52.32
C LEU A 615 -19.26 -27.28 51.11
N GLY A 616 -19.42 -26.75 49.89
CA GLY A 616 -19.38 -27.55 48.66
C GLY A 616 -17.99 -28.10 48.40
N LEU A 617 -16.97 -27.25 48.57
CA LEU A 617 -15.58 -27.62 48.33
C LEU A 617 -15.05 -28.62 49.36
N SER A 618 -15.39 -28.48 50.65
CA SER A 618 -15.02 -29.43 51.69
C SER A 618 -15.62 -30.81 51.46
N ARG A 619 -16.87 -30.89 50.97
CA ARG A 619 -17.49 -32.16 50.58
C ARG A 619 -16.78 -32.83 49.41
N LEU A 620 -16.43 -32.07 48.38
CA LEU A 620 -15.64 -32.56 47.23
C LEU A 620 -14.26 -33.07 47.68
N LEU A 621 -13.53 -32.27 48.45
CA LEU A 621 -12.20 -32.63 48.95
C LEU A 621 -12.25 -33.85 49.88
N ALA A 622 -13.24 -33.93 50.77
CA ALA A 622 -13.45 -35.10 51.62
C ALA A 622 -13.74 -36.37 50.77
N PHE A 623 -14.59 -36.25 49.75
CA PHE A 623 -14.85 -37.37 48.83
C PHE A 623 -13.57 -37.86 48.15
N ILE A 624 -12.72 -36.95 47.66
CA ILE A 624 -11.42 -37.31 47.08
C ILE A 624 -10.54 -38.01 48.12
N CYS A 625 -10.46 -37.49 49.35
CA CYS A 625 -9.64 -38.07 50.42
C CYS A 625 -10.00 -39.53 50.75
N PHE A 626 -11.28 -39.86 50.75
CA PHE A 626 -11.77 -41.18 51.17
C PHE A 626 -11.81 -42.19 50.03
N TYR A 627 -12.20 -41.77 48.83
CA TYR A 627 -12.59 -42.70 47.77
C TYR A 627 -11.70 -42.67 46.52
N PHE A 628 -10.78 -41.70 46.39
CA PHE A 628 -9.92 -41.67 45.20
C PHE A 628 -8.87 -42.79 45.24
N PRO A 629 -8.66 -43.55 44.15
CA PRO A 629 -7.81 -44.74 44.16
C PRO A 629 -6.32 -44.43 44.38
N ASP A 630 -5.84 -43.31 43.83
CA ASP A 630 -4.46 -42.89 43.95
C ASP A 630 -4.13 -42.29 45.33
N LEU A 631 -2.96 -42.61 45.89
CA LEU A 631 -2.53 -42.13 47.22
C LEU A 631 -2.07 -40.67 47.21
N GLU A 632 -1.35 -40.22 46.18
CA GLU A 632 -0.82 -38.85 46.11
C GLU A 632 -1.93 -37.81 45.97
N VAL A 633 -2.94 -38.13 45.16
CA VAL A 633 -4.13 -37.28 44.99
C VAL A 633 -4.91 -37.20 46.32
N ARG A 634 -5.03 -38.31 47.06
CA ARG A 634 -5.67 -38.32 48.39
C ARG A 634 -4.94 -37.44 49.40
N ASP A 635 -3.62 -37.54 49.47
CA ASP A 635 -2.83 -36.77 50.43
C ASP A 635 -2.81 -35.27 50.09
N ASN A 636 -2.76 -34.92 48.80
CA ASN A 636 -2.93 -33.54 48.36
C ASN A 636 -4.32 -32.97 48.68
N ALA A 637 -5.38 -33.79 48.55
CA ALA A 637 -6.73 -33.39 48.95
C ALA A 637 -6.85 -33.16 50.46
N ARG A 638 -6.18 -34.00 51.28
CA ARG A 638 -6.11 -33.84 52.75
C ARG A 638 -5.38 -32.56 53.15
N PHE A 639 -4.32 -32.21 52.41
CA PHE A 639 -3.63 -30.96 52.63
C PHE A 639 -4.53 -29.77 52.28
N SER A 640 -5.18 -29.79 51.12
CA SER A 640 -6.10 -28.73 50.71
C SER A 640 -7.34 -28.63 51.59
N SER A 641 -7.85 -29.73 52.16
CA SER A 641 -8.99 -29.67 53.09
C SER A 641 -8.62 -28.99 54.42
N LYS A 642 -7.41 -29.20 54.94
CA LYS A 642 -6.90 -28.49 56.13
C LYS A 642 -6.87 -26.97 55.92
N PHE A 643 -6.56 -26.50 54.71
CA PHE A 643 -6.64 -25.06 54.39
C PHE A 643 -8.07 -24.53 54.47
N VAL A 644 -9.06 -25.28 53.97
CA VAL A 644 -10.48 -24.87 54.05
C VAL A 644 -10.96 -24.76 55.50
N PHE A 645 -10.52 -25.67 56.38
CA PHE A 645 -10.88 -25.65 57.80
C PHE A 645 -10.14 -24.58 58.63
N ASN A 646 -9.00 -24.06 58.15
CA ASN A 646 -8.21 -23.04 58.84
C ASN A 646 -8.53 -21.60 58.40
N PHE A 647 -9.42 -21.38 57.43
CA PHE A 647 -9.92 -20.04 57.12
C PHE A 647 -10.92 -19.60 58.21
N PRO A 648 -10.75 -18.42 58.83
CA PRO A 648 -11.71 -17.92 59.81
C PRO A 648 -13.04 -17.67 59.11
N LEU A 649 -14.10 -18.29 59.64
CA LEU A 649 -15.50 -18.11 59.21
C LEU A 649 -15.97 -16.66 59.34
#